data_AF-A0A8H6XXR0-F1
#
_entry.id   AF-A0A8H6XXR0-F1
#
_cell.length_a   1.000
_cell.length_b   1.000
_cell.length_c   1.000
_cell.angle_alpha   90.00
_cell.angle_beta   90.00
_cell.angle_gamma   90.00
#
_symmetry.space_group_name_H-M   'P 1'
#
loop_
_entity.id
_entity.type
_entity.pdbx_description
1 polymer ?
#
loop_
_entity_poly.entity_id
_entity_poly.type
_entity_poly.pdbx_seq_one_letter_code
_entity_poly.pdbx_strand_id
1 'polypeptide(L)'
;MLASTLFTVLTAGIAIAVPLDRRDVKLDDAATAEAQKFDATATRAFTATTITTSDGKCLSVDPFSGDFRENLTPVNVVTCDGSKNQTWDVITAGVHNNVKGQALIVSSLTNACLNFDARRAPGNQVLLFSCGGRADGGGQVTDSQLFAFSGGAGPQALVPQAGKNAVCLTVKGNVIDQTACNGAASATGAELFTFGGQAAANTKTAGTTAAATTAAATTSAADCVASTVTKTVTVTVSDSAATTNIAVVDTNSSVVDATTTAKATTTSAATATNIKVSGAGGTLNPTAVAEAQKKDDTATRAATGDSTGSCLTVDETAGDFRENLIPVAVKDCDGSDGQKFDLITKGVHNDQAGKTLIVSSLTNGCLSFDPRRNQDKVHIFSCGGRGDGSGQVTDSQLFPFSDATLTAAGPISPSNAKGTCFVNTDGFLQPSDCDVTKPAANQLFTIGSASGSAATGATSVSKVTATTADATTAVAATTTAKAATTTAATATAPIKVSGAGGTLNPTAVAEAQVKDTTATRAATGVQIKSSDGQDCDGSDGQKFDFITKGVHNNQAGQTLIVSSLTNGCLNFDDRRAAGDQVIMFACGGRADGSGQVTNSQLFPFVDADLKAPYALTPSNAKGVCFVNNNGRLSNVNCDTANPAANELFTIVA
;
A
#
# COMPACT_ATOMS: atom_id res chain seq x y z
N MET A 1 -33.62 -55.57 49.51
CA MET A 1 -32.23 -55.09 49.70
C MET A 1 -31.56 -55.19 48.34
N LEU A 2 -31.06 -54.17 47.65
CA LEU A 2 -30.65 -52.80 47.99
C LEU A 2 -31.24 -51.80 46.97
N ALA A 3 -31.51 -50.59 47.44
CA ALA A 3 -31.72 -49.40 46.62
C ALA A 3 -30.39 -48.91 46.04
N SER A 4 -30.40 -48.36 44.83
CA SER A 4 -29.28 -47.55 44.32
C SER A 4 -29.81 -46.32 43.63
N THR A 5 -29.32 -45.18 44.11
CA THR A 5 -29.90 -43.85 44.02
C THR A 5 -29.23 -43.03 42.91
N LEU A 6 -30.05 -42.21 42.26
CA LEU A 6 -29.72 -41.07 41.40
C LEU A 6 -28.46 -40.28 41.81
N PHE A 7 -27.66 -39.86 40.82
CA PHE A 7 -27.04 -38.53 40.77
C PHE A 7 -26.77 -38.12 39.31
N THR A 8 -27.62 -37.28 38.74
CA THR A 8 -27.42 -36.63 37.43
C THR A 8 -26.98 -35.20 37.70
N VAL A 9 -25.70 -34.89 37.46
CA VAL A 9 -25.15 -33.54 37.61
C VAL A 9 -25.38 -32.77 36.31
N LEU A 10 -26.35 -31.86 36.34
CA LEU A 10 -26.60 -30.88 35.28
C LEU A 10 -25.63 -29.70 35.49
N THR A 11 -24.56 -29.63 34.71
CA THR A 11 -23.65 -28.47 34.68
C THR A 11 -24.17 -27.45 33.66
N ALA A 12 -24.77 -26.37 34.15
CA ALA A 12 -25.08 -25.19 33.36
C ALA A 12 -23.78 -24.41 33.11
N GLY A 13 -23.21 -24.53 31.91
CA GLY A 13 -22.11 -23.68 31.46
C GLY A 13 -22.62 -22.27 31.19
N ILE A 14 -22.32 -21.32 32.07
CA ILE A 14 -22.51 -19.90 31.81
C ILE A 14 -21.44 -19.48 30.79
N ALA A 15 -21.83 -19.37 29.51
CA ALA A 15 -21.00 -18.72 28.51
C ALA A 15 -20.93 -17.22 28.86
N ILE A 16 -19.81 -16.80 29.45
CA ILE A 16 -19.52 -15.40 29.66
C ILE A 16 -19.26 -14.82 28.27
N ALA A 17 -20.22 -14.06 27.74
CA ALA A 17 -20.01 -13.23 26.56
C ALA A 17 -18.95 -12.19 26.91
N VAL A 18 -17.70 -12.46 26.55
CA VAL A 18 -16.63 -11.46 26.60
C VAL A 18 -17.12 -10.27 25.78
N PRO A 19 -17.11 -9.03 26.32
CA PRO A 19 -17.44 -7.85 25.53
C PRO A 19 -16.52 -7.87 24.31
N LEU A 20 -17.10 -7.90 23.11
CA LEU A 20 -16.32 -7.65 21.90
C LEU A 20 -15.81 -6.22 22.04
N ASP A 21 -14.56 -6.08 22.48
CA ASP A 21 -13.86 -4.81 22.38
C ASP A 21 -14.01 -4.37 20.93
N ARG A 22 -14.63 -3.20 20.73
CA ARG A 22 -14.68 -2.58 19.42
C ARG A 22 -13.25 -2.58 18.91
N ARG A 23 -13.01 -3.21 17.77
CA ARG A 23 -11.74 -3.01 17.08
C ARG A 23 -11.65 -1.51 16.87
N ASP A 24 -10.66 -0.87 17.49
CA ASP A 24 -10.38 0.53 17.26
C ASP A 24 -9.75 0.63 15.87
N VAL A 25 -10.61 0.61 14.85
CA VAL A 25 -10.18 0.65 13.45
C VAL A 25 -9.96 2.11 13.12
N LYS A 26 -8.68 2.45 12.95
CA LYS A 26 -8.30 3.73 12.37
C LYS A 26 -8.57 3.66 10.87
N LEU A 27 -9.51 4.47 10.40
CA LEU A 27 -9.79 4.62 8.97
C LEU A 27 -8.61 5.27 8.27
N ASP A 28 -8.36 4.82 7.04
CA ASP A 28 -7.55 5.55 6.07
C ASP A 28 -8.52 6.36 5.21
N ASP A 29 -8.49 7.69 5.37
CA ASP A 29 -9.42 8.59 4.68
C ASP A 29 -9.29 8.49 3.15
N ALA A 30 -8.08 8.30 2.64
CA ALA A 30 -7.85 8.21 1.20
C ALA A 30 -8.37 6.88 0.65
N ALA A 31 -8.04 5.78 1.32
CA ALA A 31 -8.52 4.46 0.92
C ALA A 31 -10.04 4.32 1.09
N THR A 32 -10.63 4.98 2.09
CA THR A 32 -12.09 5.05 2.30
C THR A 32 -12.75 5.88 1.21
N ALA A 33 -12.21 7.05 0.87
CA ALA A 33 -12.72 7.88 -0.23
C ALA A 33 -12.60 7.19 -1.60
N GLU A 34 -11.54 6.39 -1.79
CA GLU A 34 -11.36 5.58 -2.99
C GLU A 34 -12.39 4.45 -3.06
N ALA A 35 -12.57 3.72 -1.94
CA ALA A 35 -13.46 2.58 -1.85
C ALA A 35 -14.94 2.99 -1.90
N GLN A 36 -15.36 3.98 -1.12
CA GLN A 36 -16.77 4.31 -0.94
C GLN A 36 -17.18 5.54 -1.78
N LYS A 37 -16.99 5.43 -3.10
CA LYS A 37 -17.30 6.50 -4.04
C LYS A 37 -18.81 6.72 -4.17
N PHE A 38 -19.21 7.98 -4.02
CA PHE A 38 -20.58 8.39 -4.28
C PHE A 38 -20.92 8.33 -5.77
N ASP A 39 -21.98 7.61 -6.12
CA ASP A 39 -22.53 7.61 -7.48
C ASP A 39 -23.45 8.80 -7.69
N ALA A 40 -22.92 9.84 -8.33
CA ALA A 40 -23.66 11.05 -8.69
C ALA A 40 -24.64 10.85 -9.87
N THR A 41 -24.53 9.75 -10.61
CA THR A 41 -25.42 9.43 -11.73
C THR A 41 -26.62 8.56 -11.32
N ALA A 42 -26.65 8.16 -10.05
CA ALA A 42 -27.64 7.23 -9.53
C ALA A 42 -29.07 7.79 -9.58
N THR A 43 -29.98 6.98 -10.11
CA THR A 43 -31.43 7.14 -9.89
C THR A 43 -31.80 6.52 -8.55
N ARG A 44 -32.26 7.35 -7.63
CA ARG A 44 -32.64 6.96 -6.27
C ARG A 44 -34.16 6.87 -6.15
N ALA A 45 -34.67 5.69 -5.82
CA ALA A 45 -36.07 5.50 -5.46
C ALA A 45 -36.38 6.10 -4.08
N PHE A 46 -35.43 6.00 -3.16
CA PHE A 46 -35.45 6.67 -1.86
C PHE A 46 -34.09 7.28 -1.58
N THR A 47 -34.08 8.48 -0.96
CA THR A 47 -32.85 9.18 -0.56
C THR A 47 -32.88 9.43 0.93
N ALA A 48 -31.77 9.13 1.63
CA ALA A 48 -31.60 9.30 3.07
C ALA A 48 -32.80 8.79 3.92
N THR A 49 -33.39 7.67 3.50
CA THR A 49 -34.56 7.05 4.13
C THR A 49 -34.14 6.14 5.28
N THR A 50 -35.02 5.89 6.25
CA THR A 50 -34.80 4.81 7.20
C THR A 50 -35.29 3.48 6.63
N ILE A 51 -34.64 2.39 7.02
CA ILE A 51 -35.13 1.03 6.79
C ILE A 51 -35.57 0.45 8.13
N THR A 52 -36.88 0.23 8.28
CA THR A 52 -37.46 -0.31 9.51
C THR A 52 -37.78 -1.79 9.37
N THR A 53 -37.45 -2.57 10.39
CA THR A 53 -37.80 -3.99 10.54
C THR A 53 -39.28 -4.14 10.92
N SER A 54 -39.83 -5.35 10.82
CA SER A 54 -41.23 -5.64 11.17
C SER A 54 -41.61 -5.32 12.63
N ASP A 55 -40.64 -5.30 13.55
CA ASP A 55 -40.81 -4.93 14.96
C ASP A 55 -40.55 -3.43 15.23
N GLY A 56 -40.36 -2.62 14.18
CA GLY A 56 -40.24 -1.16 14.28
C GLY A 56 -38.85 -0.64 14.66
N LYS A 57 -37.82 -1.48 14.61
CA LYS A 57 -36.41 -1.06 14.78
C LYS A 57 -35.82 -0.61 13.44
N CYS A 58 -34.70 0.11 13.49
CA CYS A 58 -34.02 0.63 12.31
C CYS A 58 -32.71 -0.11 12.04
N LEU A 59 -32.39 -0.27 10.74
CA LEU A 59 -31.04 -0.65 10.33
C LEU A 59 -30.08 0.51 10.59
N SER A 60 -28.94 0.20 11.20
CA SER A 60 -27.90 1.17 11.57
C SER A 60 -26.52 0.62 11.29
N VAL A 61 -25.59 1.53 10.95
CA VAL A 61 -24.19 1.19 10.66
C VAL A 61 -23.25 1.95 11.59
N ASP A 62 -22.09 1.39 11.89
CA ASP A 62 -21.01 2.09 12.57
C ASP A 62 -19.80 2.16 11.62
N PRO A 63 -19.41 3.35 11.13
CA PRO A 63 -18.34 3.48 10.13
C PRO A 63 -16.99 2.91 10.61
N PHE A 64 -16.76 2.84 11.92
CA PHE A 64 -15.50 2.34 12.49
C PHE A 64 -15.51 0.83 12.78
N SER A 65 -16.55 0.11 12.35
CA SER A 65 -16.69 -1.33 12.66
C SER A 65 -16.22 -2.27 11.55
N GLY A 66 -15.79 -1.71 10.41
CA GLY A 66 -15.28 -2.44 9.25
C GLY A 66 -13.76 -2.65 9.23
N ASP A 67 -13.17 -2.73 8.04
CA ASP A 67 -11.74 -2.58 7.80
C ASP A 67 -11.34 -1.10 7.67
N PHE A 68 -10.06 -0.81 7.39
CA PHE A 68 -9.55 0.54 7.26
C PHE A 68 -10.15 1.37 6.10
N ARG A 69 -10.96 0.74 5.22
CA ARG A 69 -11.70 1.34 4.09
C ARG A 69 -13.21 1.39 4.32
N GLU A 70 -13.65 1.10 5.56
CA GLU A 70 -15.06 0.89 5.94
C GLU A 70 -15.74 -0.31 5.26
N ASN A 71 -14.99 -1.21 4.61
CA ASN A 71 -15.57 -2.47 4.10
C ASN A 71 -15.82 -3.44 5.26
N LEU A 72 -16.67 -4.44 5.00
CA LEU A 72 -16.98 -5.48 5.99
C LEU A 72 -17.66 -4.92 7.25
N THR A 73 -18.25 -3.73 7.16
CA THR A 73 -18.98 -3.05 8.23
C THR A 73 -20.30 -3.80 8.50
N PRO A 74 -20.52 -4.35 9.70
CA PRO A 74 -21.79 -5.01 10.03
C PRO A 74 -22.98 -4.05 10.02
N VAL A 75 -24.16 -4.60 9.70
CA VAL A 75 -25.43 -3.86 9.80
C VAL A 75 -26.18 -4.30 11.06
N ASN A 76 -26.39 -3.34 11.96
CA ASN A 76 -27.05 -3.55 13.24
C ASN A 76 -28.54 -3.20 13.15
N VAL A 77 -29.32 -3.80 14.04
CA VAL A 77 -30.76 -3.52 14.25
C VAL A 77 -30.91 -2.86 15.62
N VAL A 78 -31.28 -1.59 15.62
CA VAL A 78 -31.30 -0.74 16.81
C VAL A 78 -32.59 0.08 16.88
N THR A 79 -32.87 0.71 18.02
CA THR A 79 -34.00 1.65 18.12
C THR A 79 -33.83 2.80 17.13
N CYS A 80 -34.89 3.16 16.42
CA CYS A 80 -34.87 4.29 15.51
C CYS A 80 -34.62 5.60 16.27
N ASP A 81 -33.58 6.35 15.88
CA ASP A 81 -33.19 7.61 16.50
C ASP A 81 -33.03 8.76 15.49
N GLY A 82 -33.16 8.48 14.20
CA GLY A 82 -33.02 9.48 13.13
C GLY A 82 -31.57 9.94 12.91
N SER A 83 -30.59 9.25 13.48
CA SER A 83 -29.17 9.53 13.22
C SER A 83 -28.80 9.24 11.78
N LYS A 84 -27.70 9.85 11.31
CA LYS A 84 -27.15 9.59 9.97
C LYS A 84 -26.78 8.12 9.77
N ASN A 85 -26.41 7.43 10.85
CA ASN A 85 -26.10 6.00 10.88
C ASN A 85 -27.30 5.12 10.46
N GLN A 86 -28.52 5.66 10.49
CA GLN A 86 -29.76 4.97 10.14
C GLN A 86 -30.35 5.43 8.80
N THR A 87 -29.58 6.17 8.00
CA THR A 87 -30.04 6.70 6.72
C THR A 87 -29.46 5.92 5.54
N TRP A 88 -30.33 5.65 4.57
CA TRP A 88 -30.06 4.76 3.45
C TRP A 88 -30.58 5.36 2.15
N ASP A 89 -29.88 5.09 1.07
CA ASP A 89 -30.35 5.31 -0.29
C ASP A 89 -30.73 3.99 -0.94
N VAL A 90 -31.81 4.01 -1.72
CA VAL A 90 -32.24 2.86 -2.52
C VAL A 90 -32.06 3.23 -3.99
N ILE A 91 -31.00 2.70 -4.61
CA ILE A 91 -30.58 3.05 -5.96
C ILE A 91 -31.05 1.99 -6.95
N THR A 92 -31.87 2.40 -7.92
CA THR A 92 -32.46 1.50 -8.93
C THR A 92 -31.78 1.59 -10.30
N ALA A 93 -30.97 2.63 -10.53
CA ALA A 93 -30.09 2.74 -11.68
C ALA A 93 -28.85 3.60 -11.33
N GLY A 94 -27.72 3.43 -12.02
CA GLY A 94 -26.48 4.19 -11.82
C GLY A 94 -25.27 3.48 -12.43
N VAL A 95 -24.06 3.94 -12.10
CA VAL A 95 -22.79 3.28 -12.50
C VAL A 95 -22.76 1.83 -12.01
N HIS A 96 -23.25 1.59 -10.79
CA HIS A 96 -23.21 0.28 -10.13
C HIS A 96 -24.55 -0.45 -10.14
N ASN A 97 -25.58 0.04 -10.83
CA ASN A 97 -26.80 -0.74 -11.01
C ASN A 97 -27.44 -0.44 -12.36
N ASN A 98 -27.51 -1.43 -13.23
CA ASN A 98 -28.21 -1.37 -14.50
C ASN A 98 -29.19 -2.54 -14.68
N VAL A 99 -29.50 -3.26 -13.59
CA VAL A 99 -30.33 -4.46 -13.65
C VAL A 99 -31.77 -4.11 -13.26
N LYS A 100 -32.69 -4.27 -14.22
CA LYS A 100 -34.11 -3.97 -14.01
C LYS A 100 -34.70 -4.81 -12.87
N GLY A 101 -35.45 -4.16 -11.98
CA GLY A 101 -36.10 -4.81 -10.84
C GLY A 101 -35.16 -5.14 -9.68
N GLN A 102 -33.90 -4.67 -9.73
CA GLN A 102 -32.94 -4.75 -8.65
C GLN A 102 -32.64 -3.36 -8.08
N ALA A 103 -32.26 -3.31 -6.82
CA ALA A 103 -31.75 -2.12 -6.16
C ALA A 103 -30.44 -2.41 -5.43
N LEU A 104 -29.58 -1.39 -5.36
CA LEU A 104 -28.56 -1.30 -4.34
C LEU A 104 -29.15 -0.63 -3.11
N ILE A 105 -28.87 -1.18 -1.93
CA ILE A 105 -29.18 -0.56 -0.65
C ILE A 105 -27.88 0.04 -0.12
N VAL A 106 -27.80 1.37 -0.07
CA VAL A 106 -26.55 2.10 0.19
C VAL A 106 -26.67 2.88 1.48
N SER A 107 -25.67 2.80 2.34
CA SER A 107 -25.58 3.67 3.52
C SER A 107 -25.36 5.12 3.06
N SER A 108 -26.26 6.04 3.40
CA SER A 108 -26.09 7.46 3.05
C SER A 108 -24.96 8.14 3.86
N LEU A 109 -24.51 7.52 4.96
CA LEU A 109 -23.39 7.98 5.76
C LEU A 109 -22.04 7.65 5.11
N THR A 110 -21.90 6.41 4.65
CA THR A 110 -20.60 5.86 4.22
C THR A 110 -20.50 5.66 2.71
N ASN A 111 -21.60 5.73 1.95
CA ASN A 111 -21.71 5.34 0.54
C ASN A 111 -21.44 3.86 0.24
N ALA A 112 -21.26 3.03 1.27
CA ALA A 112 -21.04 1.60 1.10
C ALA A 112 -22.37 0.86 0.82
N CYS A 113 -22.30 -0.16 -0.03
CA CYS A 113 -23.43 -0.97 -0.44
C CYS A 113 -23.64 -2.17 0.49
N LEU A 114 -24.88 -2.47 0.83
CA LEU A 114 -25.27 -3.73 1.44
C LEU A 114 -24.82 -4.88 0.53
N ASN A 115 -24.20 -5.89 1.13
CA ASN A 115 -23.62 -7.02 0.43
C ASN A 115 -23.91 -8.31 1.19
N PHE A 116 -24.33 -9.34 0.45
CA PHE A 116 -24.52 -10.70 0.94
C PHE A 116 -23.39 -11.62 0.44
N ASP A 117 -22.55 -12.14 1.34
CA ASP A 117 -21.51 -13.12 1.02
C ASP A 117 -21.78 -14.49 1.64
N ALA A 118 -22.33 -15.40 0.84
CA ALA A 118 -22.62 -16.77 1.24
C ALA A 118 -21.38 -17.57 1.71
N ARG A 119 -20.17 -17.14 1.36
CA ARG A 119 -18.92 -17.81 1.75
C ARG A 119 -18.51 -17.49 3.19
N ARG A 120 -19.11 -16.46 3.81
CA ARG A 120 -18.85 -16.11 5.21
C ARG A 120 -19.64 -16.99 6.16
N ALA A 121 -19.14 -17.09 7.39
CA ALA A 121 -19.83 -17.80 8.45
C ALA A 121 -21.19 -17.12 8.79
N PRO A 122 -22.23 -17.89 9.16
CA PRO A 122 -23.50 -17.34 9.62
C PRO A 122 -23.34 -16.26 10.69
N GLY A 123 -24.17 -15.20 10.62
CA GLY A 123 -24.04 -14.02 11.47
C GLY A 123 -23.00 -12.99 10.99
N ASN A 124 -22.30 -13.26 9.90
CA ASN A 124 -21.34 -12.34 9.26
C ASN A 124 -21.49 -12.34 7.73
N GLN A 125 -22.66 -12.72 7.23
CA GLN A 125 -22.92 -12.86 5.79
C GLN A 125 -23.49 -11.59 5.17
N VAL A 126 -24.08 -10.71 5.98
CA VAL A 126 -24.66 -9.44 5.56
C VAL A 126 -23.86 -8.30 6.17
N LEU A 127 -23.25 -7.48 5.31
CA LEU A 127 -22.34 -6.41 5.70
C LEU A 127 -22.37 -5.30 4.64
N LEU A 128 -21.76 -4.16 4.93
CA LEU A 128 -21.46 -3.17 3.91
C LEU A 128 -20.13 -3.47 3.23
N PHE A 129 -20.09 -3.25 1.93
CA PHE A 129 -18.91 -3.36 1.10
C PHE A 129 -18.99 -2.32 -0.01
N SER A 130 -17.86 -1.94 -0.59
CA SER A 130 -17.89 -0.99 -1.69
C SER A 130 -18.78 -1.45 -2.84
N CYS A 131 -19.56 -0.52 -3.39
CA CYS A 131 -20.56 -0.75 -4.45
C CYS A 131 -19.99 -1.28 -5.77
N GLY A 132 -18.68 -1.17 -6.01
CA GLY A 132 -17.99 -1.73 -7.18
C GLY A 132 -17.73 -3.24 -7.10
N GLY A 133 -18.07 -3.90 -5.99
CA GLY A 133 -17.86 -5.33 -5.78
C GLY A 133 -16.40 -5.71 -5.46
N ARG A 134 -15.46 -4.76 -5.58
CA ARG A 134 -14.07 -4.87 -5.11
C ARG A 134 -13.86 -3.97 -3.91
N ALA A 135 -12.88 -4.32 -3.07
CA ALA A 135 -12.64 -3.61 -1.80
C ALA A 135 -12.17 -2.16 -1.99
N ASP A 136 -11.58 -1.83 -3.13
CA ASP A 136 -11.10 -0.50 -3.52
C ASP A 136 -12.17 0.34 -4.26
N GLY A 137 -13.39 -0.19 -4.38
CA GLY A 137 -14.49 0.44 -5.11
C GLY A 137 -14.35 0.54 -6.62
N GLY A 138 -13.31 -0.06 -7.18
CA GLY A 138 -13.28 -0.42 -8.59
C GLY A 138 -14.20 -1.60 -8.90
N GLY A 139 -14.24 -2.00 -10.17
CA GLY A 139 -14.96 -3.19 -10.62
C GLY A 139 -16.38 -2.93 -11.09
N GLN A 140 -17.20 -3.97 -11.01
CA GLN A 140 -18.61 -3.99 -11.39
C GLN A 140 -19.39 -4.58 -10.22
N VAL A 141 -20.60 -4.07 -10.02
CA VAL A 141 -21.52 -4.62 -9.02
C VAL A 141 -21.66 -6.12 -9.21
N THR A 142 -21.76 -6.85 -8.10
CA THR A 142 -21.96 -8.30 -8.14
C THR A 142 -23.37 -8.65 -7.72
N ASP A 143 -23.82 -9.85 -8.07
CA ASP A 143 -25.11 -10.41 -7.64
C ASP A 143 -25.27 -10.41 -6.11
N SER A 144 -24.18 -10.32 -5.35
CA SER A 144 -24.17 -10.21 -3.89
C SER A 144 -24.73 -8.88 -3.38
N GLN A 145 -24.75 -7.84 -4.21
CA GLN A 145 -25.13 -6.47 -3.82
C GLN A 145 -26.45 -6.03 -4.45
N LEU A 146 -26.99 -6.82 -5.37
CA LEU A 146 -28.26 -6.58 -6.04
C LEU A 146 -29.39 -7.25 -5.26
N PHE A 147 -30.38 -6.46 -4.84
CA PHE A 147 -31.55 -6.93 -4.11
C PHE A 147 -32.83 -6.69 -4.90
N ALA A 148 -33.72 -7.67 -4.91
CA ALA A 148 -35.00 -7.54 -5.61
C ALA A 148 -35.78 -6.33 -5.07
N PHE A 149 -36.27 -5.48 -5.98
CA PHE A 149 -36.98 -4.26 -5.63
C PHE A 149 -38.20 -4.03 -6.52
N SER A 150 -39.37 -3.90 -5.90
CA SER A 150 -40.66 -3.76 -6.59
C SER A 150 -41.11 -2.31 -6.78
N GLY A 151 -40.33 -1.32 -6.32
CA GLY A 151 -40.66 0.11 -6.43
C GLY A 151 -41.40 0.70 -5.22
N GLY A 152 -41.87 -0.14 -4.29
CA GLY A 152 -42.63 0.31 -3.13
C GLY A 152 -41.78 0.60 -1.90
N ALA A 153 -42.40 1.27 -0.93
CA ALA A 153 -41.82 1.48 0.42
C ALA A 153 -41.85 0.21 1.29
N GLY A 154 -42.47 -0.88 0.84
CA GLY A 154 -42.66 -2.09 1.64
C GLY A 154 -43.97 -2.11 2.45
N PRO A 155 -44.17 -3.09 3.34
CA PRO A 155 -43.19 -4.12 3.73
C PRO A 155 -42.75 -5.01 2.57
N GLN A 156 -41.46 -5.28 2.45
CA GLN A 156 -40.90 -6.16 1.42
C GLN A 156 -39.67 -6.92 1.92
N ALA A 157 -39.40 -8.06 1.30
CA ALA A 157 -38.18 -8.82 1.55
C ALA A 157 -36.98 -8.19 0.85
N LEU A 158 -35.81 -8.25 1.49
CA LEU A 158 -34.53 -8.03 0.83
C LEU A 158 -33.98 -9.38 0.38
N VAL A 159 -34.12 -9.69 -0.91
CA VAL A 159 -33.68 -10.96 -1.52
C VAL A 159 -32.43 -10.69 -2.34
N PRO A 160 -31.23 -11.13 -1.89
CA PRO A 160 -30.01 -10.96 -2.67
C PRO A 160 -30.07 -11.84 -3.93
N GLN A 161 -29.64 -11.29 -5.07
CA GLN A 161 -29.60 -12.02 -6.34
C GLN A 161 -28.67 -13.24 -6.27
N ALA A 162 -27.54 -13.14 -5.55
CA ALA A 162 -26.64 -14.26 -5.29
C ALA A 162 -27.30 -15.42 -4.54
N GLY A 163 -28.39 -15.14 -3.80
CA GLY A 163 -29.21 -16.13 -3.13
C GLY A 163 -30.17 -16.90 -4.05
N LYS A 164 -30.28 -16.52 -5.33
CA LYS A 164 -31.11 -17.19 -6.35
C LYS A 164 -32.56 -17.44 -5.92
N ASN A 165 -33.17 -16.46 -5.25
CA ASN A 165 -34.51 -16.55 -4.65
C ASN A 165 -34.67 -17.62 -3.55
N ALA A 166 -33.60 -18.26 -3.11
CA ALA A 166 -33.62 -19.25 -2.02
C ALA A 166 -33.28 -18.63 -0.65
N VAL A 167 -32.87 -17.36 -0.63
CA VAL A 167 -32.36 -16.66 0.56
C VAL A 167 -33.06 -15.32 0.71
N CYS A 168 -33.50 -15.03 1.93
CA CYS A 168 -34.00 -13.74 2.35
C CYS A 168 -33.13 -13.22 3.48
N LEU A 169 -32.94 -11.90 3.56
CA LEU A 169 -32.38 -11.30 4.75
C LEU A 169 -33.40 -11.35 5.89
N THR A 170 -32.93 -11.56 7.12
CA THR A 170 -33.77 -11.65 8.31
C THR A 170 -33.09 -11.01 9.51
N VAL A 171 -33.88 -10.54 10.47
CA VAL A 171 -33.36 -10.05 11.75
C VAL A 171 -33.03 -11.23 12.67
N LYS A 172 -31.79 -11.29 13.16
CA LYS A 172 -31.34 -12.30 14.12
C LYS A 172 -30.64 -11.64 15.30
N GLY A 173 -31.36 -11.46 16.39
CA GLY A 173 -30.88 -10.66 17.53
C GLY A 173 -30.81 -9.18 17.15
N ASN A 174 -29.62 -8.58 17.24
CA ASN A 174 -29.39 -7.16 16.91
C ASN A 174 -28.63 -6.97 15.58
N VAL A 175 -28.58 -7.97 14.71
CA VAL A 175 -27.94 -7.90 13.39
C VAL A 175 -28.86 -8.44 12.30
N ILE A 176 -28.55 -8.10 11.06
CA ILE A 176 -29.15 -8.75 9.89
C ILE A 176 -28.32 -9.98 9.52
N ASP A 177 -29.00 -11.10 9.29
CA ASP A 177 -28.44 -12.36 8.82
C ASP A 177 -29.30 -12.88 7.67
N GLN A 178 -29.07 -14.12 7.25
CA GLN A 178 -29.87 -14.79 6.24
C GLN A 178 -30.76 -15.90 6.81
N THR A 179 -31.81 -16.22 6.04
CA THR A 179 -32.64 -17.40 6.23
C THR A 179 -33.07 -17.95 4.87
N ALA A 180 -33.49 -19.21 4.83
CA ALA A 180 -34.04 -19.81 3.64
C ALA A 180 -35.45 -19.25 3.36
N CYS A 181 -35.72 -18.88 2.12
CA CYS A 181 -37.05 -18.48 1.65
C CYS A 181 -37.28 -18.93 0.20
N ASN A 182 -38.50 -18.82 -0.31
CA ASN A 182 -38.85 -19.09 -1.70
C ASN A 182 -39.25 -17.79 -2.40
N GLY A 183 -38.28 -16.88 -2.50
CA GLY A 183 -38.41 -15.55 -3.06
C GLY A 183 -39.15 -14.58 -2.15
N ALA A 184 -39.30 -13.34 -2.65
CA ALA A 184 -39.86 -12.25 -1.85
C ALA A 184 -41.31 -12.50 -1.39
N ALA A 185 -42.09 -13.28 -2.15
CA ALA A 185 -43.49 -13.56 -1.85
C ALA A 185 -43.70 -14.50 -0.66
N SER A 186 -42.68 -15.31 -0.30
CA SER A 186 -42.78 -16.21 0.86
C SER A 186 -42.30 -15.56 2.16
N ALA A 187 -41.78 -14.33 2.11
CA ALA A 187 -41.16 -13.70 3.26
C ALA A 187 -42.19 -13.30 4.31
N THR A 188 -41.88 -13.52 5.59
CA THR A 188 -42.78 -13.21 6.70
C THR A 188 -42.03 -12.67 7.92
N GLY A 189 -42.74 -11.91 8.77
CA GLY A 189 -42.22 -11.44 10.06
C GLY A 189 -40.86 -10.73 9.92
N ALA A 190 -39.84 -11.28 10.58
CA ALA A 190 -38.47 -10.75 10.65
C ALA A 190 -37.74 -10.65 9.29
N GLU A 191 -38.31 -11.19 8.22
CA GLU A 191 -37.79 -11.11 6.85
C GLU A 191 -38.31 -9.88 6.08
N LEU A 192 -39.22 -9.09 6.68
CA LEU A 192 -39.86 -7.94 6.04
C LEU A 192 -39.29 -6.60 6.54
N PHE A 193 -38.98 -5.73 5.59
CA PHE A 193 -38.41 -4.40 5.80
C PHE A 193 -39.27 -3.34 5.11
N THR A 194 -39.34 -2.15 5.72
CA THR A 194 -40.09 -1.00 5.18
C THR A 194 -39.15 0.19 5.05
N PHE A 195 -39.09 0.78 3.86
CA PHE A 195 -38.46 2.06 3.58
C PHE A 195 -39.40 3.20 3.98
N GLY A 196 -38.90 4.35 4.41
CA GLY A 196 -39.70 5.58 4.46
C GLY A 196 -40.20 6.03 5.83
N GLY A 197 -39.51 5.67 6.92
CA GLY A 197 -39.60 6.45 8.16
C GLY A 197 -38.82 7.75 8.00
N GLN A 198 -39.38 8.89 8.41
CA GLN A 198 -38.60 10.11 8.51
C GLN A 198 -37.59 9.95 9.65
N ALA A 199 -36.31 10.16 9.36
CA ALA A 199 -35.33 10.45 10.40
C ALA A 199 -35.86 11.65 11.20
N ALA A 200 -36.15 11.46 12.49
CA ALA A 200 -36.73 12.49 13.33
C ALA A 200 -35.81 13.72 13.32
N ALA A 201 -36.20 14.76 12.59
CA ALA A 201 -35.64 16.08 12.77
C ALA A 201 -35.92 16.47 14.22
N ASN A 202 -34.87 16.69 15.00
CA ASN A 202 -34.92 17.16 16.38
C ASN A 202 -35.75 18.46 16.46
N THR A 203 -37.05 18.32 16.66
CA THR A 203 -37.96 19.38 17.08
C THR A 203 -38.73 18.84 18.26
N LYS A 204 -38.31 19.32 19.43
CA LYS A 204 -38.89 19.04 20.74
C LYS A 204 -40.38 19.40 20.73
N THR A 205 -41.18 18.40 21.10
CA THR A 205 -42.65 18.31 21.14
C THR A 205 -43.41 19.48 21.78
N ALA A 206 -44.54 19.82 21.16
CA ALA A 206 -45.87 19.92 21.80
C ALA A 206 -46.87 19.55 20.67
N GLY A 207 -47.66 18.48 20.68
CA GLY A 207 -48.37 17.81 21.76
C GLY A 207 -49.87 17.97 21.47
N THR A 208 -50.49 17.03 20.72
CA THR A 208 -51.93 16.73 20.84
C THR A 208 -52.31 15.45 20.09
N THR A 209 -53.06 14.63 20.80
CA THR A 209 -53.68 13.34 20.46
C THR A 209 -54.78 13.49 19.40
N ALA A 210 -54.82 12.60 18.40
CA ALA A 210 -56.07 12.19 17.74
C ALA A 210 -55.91 10.84 17.05
N ALA A 211 -56.90 9.96 17.25
CA ALA A 211 -56.94 8.58 16.81
C ALA A 211 -57.62 8.40 15.44
N ALA A 212 -57.21 7.32 14.76
CA ALA A 212 -57.92 6.46 13.81
C ALA A 212 -58.75 7.07 12.67
N THR A 213 -58.46 6.68 11.42
CA THR A 213 -59.37 5.80 10.62
C THR A 213 -58.77 5.37 9.28
N THR A 214 -59.10 4.14 8.91
CA THR A 214 -58.88 3.42 7.65
C THR A 214 -59.67 4.04 6.48
N ALA A 215 -59.06 4.19 5.31
CA ALA A 215 -59.80 4.21 4.03
C ALA A 215 -58.89 3.78 2.87
N ALA A 216 -59.27 2.70 2.21
CA ALA A 216 -58.81 2.31 0.88
C ALA A 216 -59.59 3.08 -0.19
N ALA A 217 -58.94 3.45 -1.30
CA ALA A 217 -59.60 3.57 -2.60
C ALA A 217 -58.60 3.57 -3.76
N THR A 218 -58.99 2.80 -4.76
CA THR A 218 -58.44 2.51 -6.08
C THR A 218 -58.40 3.68 -7.08
N THR A 219 -57.37 3.63 -7.94
CA THR A 219 -57.21 4.08 -9.34
C THR A 219 -58.24 5.04 -9.99
N SER A 220 -57.73 6.11 -10.62
CA SER A 220 -58.08 6.50 -12.00
C SER A 220 -57.05 7.50 -12.58
N ALA A 221 -56.72 7.30 -13.86
CA ALA A 221 -55.81 8.12 -14.66
C ALA A 221 -56.45 9.42 -15.16
N ALA A 222 -55.66 10.49 -15.28
CA ALA A 222 -55.87 11.58 -16.23
C ALA A 222 -54.60 12.41 -16.44
N ASP A 223 -54.47 12.90 -17.67
CA ASP A 223 -53.32 13.47 -18.36
C ASP A 223 -52.75 14.81 -17.86
N CYS A 224 -51.46 14.95 -18.18
CA CYS A 224 -50.62 16.11 -18.52
C CYS A 224 -51.14 17.55 -18.36
N VAL A 225 -50.42 18.35 -17.57
CA VAL A 225 -50.00 19.72 -17.95
C VAL A 225 -48.56 19.96 -17.50
N ALA A 226 -47.66 20.15 -18.46
CA ALA A 226 -46.27 20.55 -18.23
C ALA A 226 -46.19 22.05 -17.88
N SER A 227 -45.51 22.39 -16.78
CA SER A 227 -45.10 23.76 -16.47
C SER A 227 -43.58 23.84 -16.50
N THR A 228 -43.06 24.46 -17.56
CA THR A 228 -41.64 24.75 -17.77
C THR A 228 -41.27 26.05 -17.04
N VAL A 229 -40.39 25.95 -16.05
CA VAL A 229 -39.73 27.12 -15.45
C VAL A 229 -38.33 27.24 -16.05
N THR A 230 -38.17 28.21 -16.96
CA THR A 230 -36.89 28.60 -17.54
C THR A 230 -36.17 29.54 -16.57
N LYS A 231 -35.02 29.14 -16.03
CA LYS A 231 -34.14 30.00 -15.24
C LYS A 231 -32.94 30.39 -16.10
N THR A 232 -32.96 31.62 -16.61
CA THR A 232 -31.87 32.23 -17.38
C THR A 232 -30.75 32.63 -16.42
N VAL A 233 -29.55 32.07 -16.60
CA VAL A 233 -28.32 32.54 -15.96
C VAL A 233 -27.51 33.28 -17.01
N THR A 234 -27.33 34.58 -16.80
CA THR A 234 -26.49 35.46 -17.62
C THR A 234 -25.03 35.28 -17.22
N VAL A 235 -24.19 34.78 -18.14
CA VAL A 235 -22.73 34.75 -17.99
C VAL A 235 -22.15 35.94 -18.75
N THR A 236 -21.45 36.82 -18.05
CA THR A 236 -20.69 37.92 -18.64
C THR A 236 -19.29 37.41 -18.97
N VAL A 237 -18.95 37.31 -20.26
CA VAL A 237 -17.60 37.02 -20.75
C VAL A 237 -16.96 38.35 -21.16
N SER A 238 -15.79 38.66 -20.62
CA SER A 238 -14.96 39.79 -21.07
C SER A 238 -13.72 39.24 -21.75
N ASP A 239 -13.70 39.32 -23.09
CA ASP A 239 -12.50 39.19 -23.90
C ASP A 239 -11.76 40.54 -23.95
N SER A 240 -10.43 40.50 -23.89
CA SER A 240 -9.58 41.56 -24.45
C SER A 240 -8.27 40.94 -24.93
N ALA A 241 -8.17 40.85 -26.26
CA ALA A 241 -6.95 40.56 -26.99
C ALA A 241 -6.09 41.82 -27.13
N ALA A 242 -4.78 41.66 -27.06
CA ALA A 242 -3.82 42.57 -27.68
C ALA A 242 -2.65 41.77 -28.25
N THR A 243 -2.46 41.95 -29.55
CA THR A 243 -1.40 41.42 -30.41
C THR A 243 -0.18 42.36 -30.41
N THR A 244 1.02 41.79 -30.51
CA THR A 244 2.16 42.45 -31.19
C THR A 244 3.13 41.40 -31.75
N ASN A 245 3.36 41.50 -33.06
CA ASN A 245 4.35 40.74 -33.84
C ASN A 245 5.74 41.37 -33.73
N ILE A 246 6.80 40.57 -33.62
CA ILE A 246 8.13 40.85 -34.21
C ILE A 246 8.71 39.53 -34.73
N ALA A 247 8.98 39.49 -36.03
CA ALA A 247 9.78 38.48 -36.73
C ALA A 247 11.22 38.99 -36.91
N VAL A 248 12.17 38.06 -37.07
CA VAL A 248 13.51 38.14 -37.75
C VAL A 248 14.38 37.04 -37.13
N VAL A 249 15.23 36.24 -37.79
CA VAL A 249 15.55 35.86 -39.18
C VAL A 249 16.36 34.56 -39.00
N ASP A 250 16.16 33.62 -39.91
CA ASP A 250 16.94 32.39 -40.05
C ASP A 250 18.19 32.64 -40.90
N THR A 251 19.37 32.17 -40.46
CA THR A 251 20.52 31.92 -41.33
C THR A 251 21.31 30.71 -40.84
N ASN A 252 21.23 29.64 -41.62
CA ASN A 252 22.20 28.55 -41.78
C ASN A 252 23.67 28.99 -41.65
N SER A 253 24.49 28.19 -40.95
CA SER A 253 25.66 27.56 -41.59
C SER A 253 26.25 26.42 -40.75
N SER A 254 26.48 25.32 -41.45
CA SER A 254 27.08 24.05 -41.06
C SER A 254 28.61 24.11 -40.94
N VAL A 255 29.22 23.44 -39.94
CA VAL A 255 30.48 22.69 -40.10
C VAL A 255 30.45 21.43 -39.21
N VAL A 256 30.92 20.35 -39.83
CA VAL A 256 31.02 18.95 -39.44
C VAL A 256 32.15 18.72 -38.42
N ASP A 257 31.95 17.86 -37.41
CA ASP A 257 32.88 16.73 -37.16
C ASP A 257 32.23 15.65 -36.29
N ALA A 258 32.60 14.41 -36.57
CA ALA A 258 31.95 13.17 -36.14
C ALA A 258 32.53 12.62 -34.83
N THR A 259 31.66 12.12 -33.95
CA THR A 259 32.02 10.99 -33.08
C THR A 259 30.78 10.19 -32.71
N THR A 260 30.78 8.94 -33.13
CA THR A 260 29.78 7.91 -32.89
C THR A 260 29.69 7.55 -31.41
N THR A 261 28.52 7.67 -30.80
CA THR A 261 28.15 6.93 -29.57
C THR A 261 26.64 6.69 -29.57
N ALA A 262 26.26 5.48 -29.18
CA ALA A 262 24.95 4.87 -29.35
C ALA A 262 23.78 5.71 -28.80
N LYS A 263 22.72 5.76 -29.62
CA LYS A 263 21.41 6.33 -29.32
C LYS A 263 20.76 5.54 -28.17
N ALA A 264 20.85 6.06 -26.96
CA ALA A 264 20.02 5.66 -25.83
C ALA A 264 18.59 6.11 -26.11
N THR A 265 17.69 5.14 -26.26
CA THR A 265 16.25 5.41 -26.38
C THR A 265 15.73 5.86 -25.02
N THR A 266 15.39 7.13 -24.95
CA THR A 266 14.73 7.79 -23.82
C THR A 266 13.31 7.25 -23.64
N THR A 267 13.04 6.54 -22.55
CA THR A 267 11.69 6.37 -22.02
C THR A 267 11.42 7.46 -20.98
N SER A 268 10.60 8.44 -21.37
CA SER A 268 10.05 9.46 -20.49
C SER A 268 9.17 8.81 -19.42
N ALA A 269 9.46 9.06 -18.14
CA ALA A 269 8.54 8.73 -17.05
C ALA A 269 7.37 9.72 -17.07
N ALA A 270 6.19 9.15 -17.32
CA ALA A 270 4.91 9.80 -17.38
C ALA A 270 4.36 10.13 -15.98
N THR A 271 3.60 11.21 -15.89
CA THR A 271 2.56 11.48 -14.89
C THR A 271 1.84 10.18 -14.51
N ALA A 272 1.93 9.72 -13.24
CA ALA A 272 1.27 8.53 -12.67
C ALA A 272 0.35 7.79 -13.66
N THR A 273 0.94 7.08 -14.61
CA THR A 273 0.19 6.36 -15.61
C THR A 273 -0.23 5.07 -14.95
N ASN A 274 -1.53 4.82 -14.95
CA ASN A 274 -2.11 3.52 -14.66
C ASN A 274 -1.32 2.41 -15.38
N ILE A 275 -0.37 1.75 -14.70
CA ILE A 275 0.34 0.60 -15.27
C ILE A 275 -0.69 -0.52 -15.32
N LYS A 276 -1.16 -0.83 -16.53
CA LYS A 276 -2.09 -1.93 -16.72
C LYS A 276 -1.35 -3.23 -16.42
N VAL A 277 -1.90 -4.02 -15.51
CA VAL A 277 -1.46 -5.40 -15.36
C VAL A 277 -2.07 -6.25 -16.45
N SER A 278 -1.30 -7.19 -16.98
CA SER A 278 -1.76 -8.19 -17.95
C SER A 278 -2.54 -9.35 -17.28
N GLY A 279 -2.45 -9.47 -15.95
CA GLY A 279 -3.20 -10.42 -15.14
C GLY A 279 -4.61 -9.95 -14.72
N ALA A 280 -5.27 -10.75 -13.87
CA ALA A 280 -6.63 -10.50 -13.38
C ALA A 280 -6.68 -9.36 -12.34
N GLY A 281 -6.40 -8.11 -12.73
CA GLY A 281 -6.23 -7.02 -11.75
C GLY A 281 -6.54 -5.60 -12.22
N GLY A 282 -6.53 -5.30 -13.52
CA GLY A 282 -6.74 -3.93 -13.99
C GLY A 282 -5.44 -3.11 -13.95
N THR A 283 -5.32 -2.17 -13.01
CA THR A 283 -4.16 -1.27 -12.88
C THR A 283 -3.38 -1.62 -11.61
N LEU A 284 -2.04 -1.58 -11.64
CA LEU A 284 -1.21 -1.68 -10.43
C LEU A 284 -1.62 -0.60 -9.41
N ASN A 285 -1.80 -1.00 -8.16
CA ASN A 285 -1.99 -0.09 -7.03
C ASN A 285 -0.71 -0.11 -6.17
N PRO A 286 0.17 0.91 -6.28
CA PRO A 286 1.46 0.91 -5.58
C PRO A 286 1.34 0.77 -4.07
N THR A 287 0.31 1.37 -3.45
CA THR A 287 0.09 1.27 -2.00
C THR A 287 -0.29 -0.16 -1.61
N ALA A 288 -1.15 -0.81 -2.41
CA ALA A 288 -1.56 -2.18 -2.16
C ALA A 288 -0.40 -3.17 -2.40
N VAL A 289 0.48 -2.89 -3.36
CA VAL A 289 1.74 -3.63 -3.57
C VAL A 289 2.65 -3.48 -2.35
N ALA A 290 2.88 -2.25 -1.87
CA ALA A 290 3.75 -1.99 -0.72
C ALA A 290 3.27 -2.68 0.57
N GLU A 291 1.95 -2.76 0.77
CA GLU A 291 1.36 -3.51 1.88
C GLU A 291 1.53 -5.02 1.68
N ALA A 292 1.18 -5.51 0.48
CA ALA A 292 1.12 -6.94 0.17
C ALA A 292 2.50 -7.61 0.00
N GLN A 293 3.50 -6.86 -0.42
CA GLN A 293 4.85 -7.33 -0.71
C GLN A 293 5.88 -6.67 0.21
N LYS A 294 5.57 -6.60 1.50
CA LYS A 294 6.47 -6.01 2.48
C LYS A 294 7.77 -6.80 2.57
N LYS A 295 8.89 -6.10 2.37
CA LYS A 295 10.22 -6.70 2.50
C LYS A 295 10.51 -7.10 3.95
N ASP A 296 11.04 -8.31 4.11
CA ASP A 296 11.57 -8.77 5.38
C ASP A 296 13.04 -8.34 5.54
N ASP A 297 13.23 -7.23 6.25
CA ASP A 297 14.57 -6.70 6.54
C ASP A 297 15.28 -7.44 7.68
N THR A 298 14.59 -8.34 8.39
CA THR A 298 15.18 -9.18 9.43
C THR A 298 15.71 -10.51 8.90
N ALA A 299 15.49 -10.76 7.61
CA ALA A 299 15.75 -12.05 6.98
C ALA A 299 17.24 -12.40 6.88
N THR A 300 17.58 -13.63 7.26
CA THR A 300 18.86 -14.26 6.90
C THR A 300 18.76 -14.77 5.46
N ARG A 301 19.57 -14.20 4.57
CA ARG A 301 19.62 -14.54 3.14
C ARG A 301 20.78 -15.49 2.87
N ALA A 302 20.47 -16.67 2.35
CA ALA A 302 21.42 -17.76 2.15
C ALA A 302 22.21 -17.64 0.84
N ALA A 303 21.63 -17.05 -0.21
CA ALA A 303 22.31 -16.74 -1.46
C ALA A 303 21.52 -15.71 -2.29
N THR A 304 22.26 -14.96 -3.13
CA THR A 304 21.76 -14.14 -4.24
C THR A 304 22.67 -14.43 -5.44
N GLY A 305 22.09 -14.77 -6.59
CA GLY A 305 22.84 -15.35 -7.72
C GLY A 305 22.62 -14.65 -9.05
N ASP A 306 23.67 -14.63 -9.87
CA ASP A 306 23.57 -14.58 -11.34
C ASP A 306 23.91 -15.98 -11.90
N SER A 307 23.30 -16.35 -13.03
CA SER A 307 23.57 -17.62 -13.68
C SER A 307 23.61 -17.48 -15.20
N THR A 308 24.29 -18.41 -15.86
CA THR A 308 24.25 -18.58 -17.32
C THR A 308 23.21 -19.64 -17.69
N GLY A 309 22.48 -19.46 -18.80
CA GLY A 309 21.47 -20.40 -19.27
C GLY A 309 20.07 -19.79 -19.21
N SER A 310 19.06 -20.56 -18.79
CA SER A 310 17.71 -20.05 -18.57
C SER A 310 17.44 -19.82 -17.09
N CYS A 311 16.87 -18.66 -16.77
CA CYS A 311 16.58 -18.15 -15.44
C CYS A 311 15.06 -18.09 -15.20
N LEU A 312 14.66 -18.31 -13.95
CA LEU A 312 13.33 -17.92 -13.49
C LEU A 312 13.19 -16.40 -13.68
N THR A 313 12.08 -15.93 -14.22
CA THR A 313 11.83 -14.51 -14.51
C THR A 313 10.44 -14.11 -14.04
N VAL A 314 10.37 -13.00 -13.31
CA VAL A 314 9.14 -12.35 -12.84
C VAL A 314 8.90 -11.11 -13.68
N ASP A 315 7.66 -10.95 -14.14
CA ASP A 315 7.14 -9.72 -14.73
C ASP A 315 6.13 -9.14 -13.73
N GLU A 316 6.50 -8.06 -13.04
CA GLU A 316 5.66 -7.40 -12.03
C GLU A 316 4.28 -7.01 -12.58
N THR A 317 4.16 -6.77 -13.89
CA THR A 317 2.90 -6.42 -14.53
C THR A 317 2.01 -7.61 -14.84
N ALA A 318 2.46 -8.85 -14.65
CA ALA A 318 1.68 -10.06 -14.97
C ALA A 318 0.76 -10.53 -13.83
N GLY A 319 0.77 -9.85 -12.68
CA GLY A 319 -0.03 -10.18 -11.50
C GLY A 319 -1.41 -9.51 -11.43
N ASP A 320 -2.02 -9.57 -10.25
CA ASP A 320 -3.14 -8.72 -9.86
C ASP A 320 -2.65 -7.31 -9.44
N PHE A 321 -3.58 -6.46 -8.99
CA PHE A 321 -3.27 -5.08 -8.58
C PHE A 321 -2.30 -4.95 -7.38
N ARG A 322 -1.95 -6.05 -6.72
CA ARG A 322 -1.00 -6.17 -5.60
C ARG A 322 0.24 -6.99 -5.95
N GLU A 323 0.46 -7.23 -7.25
CA GLU A 323 1.53 -8.11 -7.73
C GLU A 323 1.41 -9.56 -7.22
N ASN A 324 0.19 -9.99 -6.87
CA ASN A 324 -0.06 -11.39 -6.57
C ASN A 324 -0.38 -12.18 -7.82
N LEU A 325 -0.17 -13.49 -7.75
CA LEU A 325 -0.48 -14.43 -8.83
C LEU A 325 0.33 -14.15 -10.10
N ILE A 326 1.53 -13.56 -9.98
CA ILE A 326 2.43 -13.38 -11.13
C ILE A 326 2.95 -14.75 -11.56
N PRO A 327 2.72 -15.19 -12.81
CA PRO A 327 3.31 -16.42 -13.33
C PRO A 327 4.85 -16.30 -13.36
N VAL A 328 5.54 -17.40 -13.06
CA VAL A 328 7.02 -17.44 -13.13
C VAL A 328 7.44 -17.99 -14.48
N ALA A 329 8.01 -17.14 -15.32
CA ALA A 329 8.54 -17.54 -16.62
C ALA A 329 9.94 -18.15 -16.48
N VAL A 330 10.37 -18.89 -17.49
CA VAL A 330 11.74 -19.38 -17.66
C VAL A 330 12.26 -18.81 -18.97
N LYS A 331 13.17 -17.84 -18.88
CA LYS A 331 13.74 -17.11 -20.04
C LYS A 331 15.26 -17.18 -20.00
N ASP A 332 15.94 -16.80 -21.07
CA ASP A 332 17.40 -16.68 -21.04
C ASP A 332 17.83 -15.69 -19.96
N CYS A 333 18.91 -16.03 -19.25
CA CYS A 333 19.45 -15.17 -18.20
C CYS A 333 20.01 -13.88 -18.80
N ASP A 334 19.47 -12.74 -18.40
CA ASP A 334 19.86 -11.40 -18.83
C ASP A 334 20.38 -10.52 -17.67
N GLY A 335 20.31 -11.02 -16.43
CA GLY A 335 20.76 -10.31 -15.23
C GLY A 335 19.82 -9.21 -14.76
N SER A 336 18.62 -9.11 -15.35
CA SER A 336 17.58 -8.18 -14.90
C SER A 336 17.12 -8.47 -13.47
N ASP A 337 16.56 -7.47 -12.81
CA ASP A 337 16.06 -7.62 -11.43
C ASP A 337 14.92 -8.64 -11.34
N GLY A 338 14.13 -8.80 -12.41
CA GLY A 338 13.10 -9.84 -12.51
C GLY A 338 13.63 -11.27 -12.46
N GLN A 339 14.95 -11.48 -12.61
CA GLN A 339 15.59 -12.79 -12.53
C GLN A 339 16.30 -13.06 -11.21
N LYS A 340 16.28 -12.09 -10.27
CA LYS A 340 16.96 -12.19 -8.98
C LYS A 340 16.00 -12.68 -7.92
N PHE A 341 16.48 -13.64 -7.14
CA PHE A 341 15.74 -14.22 -6.02
C PHE A 341 16.63 -14.31 -4.79
N ASP A 342 16.00 -14.01 -3.66
CA ASP A 342 16.55 -14.18 -2.34
C ASP A 342 16.08 -15.53 -1.75
N LEU A 343 17.01 -16.25 -1.13
CA LEU A 343 16.70 -17.48 -0.40
C LEU A 343 16.69 -17.19 1.10
N ILE A 344 15.49 -17.09 1.68
CA ILE A 344 15.31 -16.72 3.09
C ILE A 344 15.09 -17.97 3.94
N THR A 345 16.07 -18.30 4.78
CA THR A 345 16.04 -19.45 5.71
C THR A 345 15.58 -19.07 7.12
N LYS A 346 15.61 -17.77 7.45
CA LYS A 346 15.12 -17.22 8.71
C LYS A 346 14.61 -15.79 8.51
N GLY A 347 13.55 -15.36 9.19
CA GLY A 347 12.96 -14.02 9.10
C GLY A 347 11.57 -13.93 9.76
N VAL A 348 10.88 -12.79 9.63
CA VAL A 348 9.49 -12.58 10.07
C VAL A 348 8.55 -13.63 9.49
N HIS A 349 8.77 -13.99 8.22
CA HIS A 349 7.90 -14.90 7.50
C HIS A 349 8.43 -16.33 7.44
N ASN A 350 9.64 -16.65 7.91
CA ASN A 350 10.11 -18.03 7.94
C ASN A 350 11.04 -18.23 9.13
N ASP A 351 10.67 -19.09 10.07
CA ASP A 351 11.51 -19.52 11.18
C ASP A 351 11.64 -21.05 11.24
N GLN A 352 11.19 -21.74 10.19
CA GLN A 352 11.13 -23.19 10.15
C GLN A 352 12.47 -23.78 9.72
N ALA A 353 13.06 -24.60 10.59
CA ALA A 353 14.35 -25.26 10.32
C ALA A 353 14.28 -26.16 9.06
N GLY A 354 15.27 -26.02 8.17
CA GLY A 354 15.36 -26.79 6.93
C GLY A 354 14.35 -26.39 5.86
N LYS A 355 13.71 -25.22 6.01
CA LYS A 355 12.79 -24.64 5.03
C LYS A 355 13.28 -23.27 4.57
N THR A 356 12.99 -22.95 3.32
CA THR A 356 13.36 -21.69 2.68
C THR A 356 12.16 -21.08 1.96
N LEU A 357 12.08 -19.76 2.02
CA LEU A 357 11.29 -18.97 1.08
C LEU A 357 12.18 -18.57 -0.10
N ILE A 358 11.64 -18.71 -1.30
CA ILE A 358 12.26 -18.19 -2.53
C ILE A 358 11.53 -16.89 -2.84
N VAL A 359 12.19 -15.75 -2.67
CA VAL A 359 11.56 -14.42 -2.72
C VAL A 359 12.10 -13.66 -3.93
N SER A 360 11.22 -13.12 -4.77
CA SER A 360 11.64 -12.27 -5.89
C SER A 360 12.25 -10.98 -5.35
N SER A 361 13.45 -10.62 -5.80
CA SER A 361 14.08 -9.36 -5.41
C SER A 361 13.46 -8.14 -6.11
N LEU A 362 12.71 -8.36 -7.20
CA LEU A 362 11.96 -7.31 -7.91
C LEU A 362 10.72 -6.91 -7.10
N THR A 363 9.87 -7.88 -6.76
CA THR A 363 8.56 -7.60 -6.15
C THR A 363 8.54 -7.77 -4.63
N ASN A 364 9.54 -8.42 -4.03
CA ASN A 364 9.52 -8.94 -2.65
C ASN A 364 8.47 -10.03 -2.37
N GLY A 365 7.79 -10.53 -3.40
CA GLY A 365 6.84 -11.63 -3.26
C GLY A 365 7.51 -13.01 -3.21
N CYS A 366 6.85 -13.95 -2.55
CA CYS A 366 7.29 -15.33 -2.36
C CYS A 366 6.80 -16.23 -3.50
N LEU A 367 7.66 -17.11 -3.99
CA LEU A 367 7.25 -18.24 -4.83
C LEU A 367 6.24 -19.10 -4.05
N SER A 368 5.11 -19.39 -4.68
CA SER A 368 3.96 -20.04 -4.06
C SER A 368 3.41 -21.13 -4.97
N PHE A 369 2.98 -22.25 -4.36
CA PHE A 369 2.32 -23.36 -5.03
C PHE A 369 0.92 -23.63 -4.48
N ASP A 370 -0.10 -23.43 -5.32
CA ASP A 370 -1.49 -23.76 -5.00
C ASP A 370 -2.03 -24.86 -5.94
N PRO A 371 -2.11 -26.13 -5.48
CA PRO A 371 -2.58 -27.24 -6.31
C PRO A 371 -4.08 -27.14 -6.66
N ARG A 372 -4.85 -26.29 -5.95
CA ARG A 372 -6.29 -26.11 -6.18
C ARG A 372 -6.57 -25.25 -7.42
N ARG A 373 -5.58 -24.52 -7.91
CA ARG A 373 -5.73 -23.71 -9.11
C ARG A 373 -5.70 -24.58 -10.36
N ASN A 374 -6.51 -24.22 -11.35
CA ASN A 374 -6.53 -24.87 -12.66
C ASN A 374 -5.43 -24.35 -13.60
N GLN A 375 -4.94 -23.13 -13.38
CA GLN A 375 -3.84 -22.47 -14.10
C GLN A 375 -2.94 -21.71 -13.10
N ASP A 376 -1.68 -21.47 -13.48
CA ASP A 376 -0.69 -20.75 -12.66
C ASP A 376 -0.55 -21.35 -11.25
N LYS A 377 -0.45 -22.68 -11.20
CA LYS A 377 -0.27 -23.39 -9.93
C LYS A 377 1.00 -22.95 -9.21
N VAL A 378 2.01 -22.50 -9.96
CA VAL A 378 3.24 -21.88 -9.46
C VAL A 378 3.22 -20.39 -9.83
N HIS A 379 3.36 -19.51 -8.84
CA HIS A 379 3.26 -18.06 -9.03
C HIS A 379 4.00 -17.30 -7.91
N ILE A 380 4.24 -16.00 -8.09
CA ILE A 380 4.65 -15.10 -7.01
C ILE A 380 3.40 -14.63 -6.26
N PHE A 381 3.49 -14.63 -4.93
CA PHE A 381 2.43 -14.21 -4.03
C PHE A 381 3.01 -13.56 -2.78
N SER A 382 2.27 -12.66 -2.16
CA SER A 382 2.56 -12.08 -0.86
C SER A 382 3.13 -13.09 0.13
N CYS A 383 4.29 -12.79 0.69
CA CYS A 383 4.87 -13.60 1.76
C CYS A 383 3.95 -13.55 2.99
N GLY A 384 3.57 -14.70 3.55
CA GLY A 384 2.61 -14.79 4.66
C GLY A 384 1.28 -15.46 4.32
N GLY A 385 1.12 -15.97 3.10
CA GLY A 385 0.02 -16.84 2.69
C GLY A 385 -1.32 -16.13 2.43
N ARG A 386 -1.45 -14.83 2.73
CA ARG A 386 -2.62 -14.00 2.38
C ARG A 386 -2.20 -12.93 1.38
N GLY A 387 -3.12 -12.58 0.48
CA GLY A 387 -2.83 -11.65 -0.62
C GLY A 387 -2.65 -10.18 -0.20
N ASP A 388 -2.70 -9.88 1.08
CA ASP A 388 -2.39 -8.56 1.66
C ASP A 388 -1.06 -8.58 2.43
N GLY A 389 -0.25 -9.64 2.31
CA GLY A 389 1.01 -9.78 3.05
C GLY A 389 0.82 -10.10 4.54
N SER A 390 -0.42 -10.13 5.04
CA SER A 390 -0.71 -10.51 6.40
C SER A 390 -0.68 -12.02 6.58
N GLY A 391 -0.50 -12.48 7.81
CA GLY A 391 -0.60 -13.90 8.17
C GLY A 391 0.74 -14.59 8.37
N GLN A 392 0.72 -15.90 8.21
CA GLN A 392 1.86 -16.79 8.44
C GLN A 392 2.07 -17.59 7.17
N VAL A 393 3.33 -17.82 6.80
CA VAL A 393 3.63 -18.67 5.65
C VAL A 393 3.00 -20.04 5.83
N THR A 394 2.48 -20.56 4.74
CA THR A 394 1.94 -21.91 4.67
C THR A 394 2.91 -22.80 3.90
N ASP A 395 2.72 -24.11 4.01
CA ASP A 395 3.53 -25.10 3.29
C ASP A 395 3.54 -24.92 1.76
N SER A 396 2.61 -24.12 1.22
CA SER A 396 2.60 -23.69 -0.20
C SER A 396 3.73 -22.75 -0.59
N GLN A 397 4.34 -22.03 0.36
CA GLN A 397 5.43 -21.09 0.10
C GLN A 397 6.79 -21.60 0.61
N LEU A 398 6.79 -22.74 1.32
CA LEU A 398 8.00 -23.28 1.93
C LEU A 398 8.59 -24.39 1.08
N PHE A 399 9.89 -24.28 0.81
CA PHE A 399 10.66 -25.25 0.04
C PHE A 399 11.68 -25.92 0.96
N PRO A 400 11.81 -27.26 0.96
CA PRO A 400 12.89 -27.94 1.66
C PRO A 400 14.24 -27.41 1.17
N PHE A 401 15.12 -27.10 2.10
CA PHE A 401 16.41 -26.50 1.79
C PHE A 401 17.49 -26.99 2.75
N SER A 402 18.68 -27.21 2.22
CA SER A 402 19.88 -27.55 2.99
C SER A 402 21.10 -26.81 2.43
N ASP A 403 22.11 -26.60 3.25
CA ASP A 403 23.35 -25.96 2.77
C ASP A 403 24.05 -26.81 1.67
N ALA A 404 23.83 -28.13 1.67
CA ALA A 404 24.31 -29.03 0.63
C ALA A 404 23.62 -28.81 -0.74
N THR A 405 22.40 -28.27 -0.76
CA THR A 405 21.65 -27.97 -2.00
C THR A 405 22.03 -26.63 -2.64
N LEU A 406 22.79 -25.76 -1.94
CA LEU A 406 23.29 -24.51 -2.53
C LEU A 406 24.39 -24.73 -3.57
N THR A 407 25.17 -25.80 -3.42
CA THR A 407 26.34 -26.08 -4.27
C THR A 407 26.08 -27.08 -5.39
N ALA A 408 24.89 -27.69 -5.44
CA ALA A 408 24.53 -28.73 -6.39
C ALA A 408 23.19 -28.43 -7.08
N ALA A 409 23.04 -28.85 -8.33
CA ALA A 409 21.76 -28.80 -9.01
C ALA A 409 20.74 -29.68 -8.26
N GLY A 410 19.57 -29.12 -7.91
CA GLY A 410 18.53 -29.80 -7.15
C GLY A 410 17.13 -29.41 -7.59
N PRO A 411 16.11 -30.23 -7.27
CA PRO A 411 14.74 -29.90 -7.63
C PRO A 411 14.12 -28.87 -6.68
N ILE A 412 13.31 -27.97 -7.23
CA ILE A 412 12.43 -27.11 -6.43
C ILE A 412 11.14 -27.90 -6.19
N SER A 413 10.87 -28.25 -4.93
CA SER A 413 9.70 -29.05 -4.52
C SER A 413 8.96 -28.36 -3.37
N PRO A 414 7.66 -28.05 -3.51
CA PRO A 414 6.91 -27.34 -2.46
C PRO A 414 6.55 -28.28 -1.30
N SER A 415 6.54 -27.76 -0.07
CA SER A 415 6.31 -28.58 1.13
C SER A 415 4.89 -29.14 1.24
N ASN A 416 3.90 -28.49 0.62
CA ASN A 416 2.50 -28.94 0.62
C ASN A 416 2.17 -30.02 -0.42
N ALA A 417 3.11 -30.44 -1.27
CA ALA A 417 2.87 -31.49 -2.27
C ALA A 417 4.08 -32.42 -2.45
N LYS A 418 4.07 -33.52 -1.67
CA LYS A 418 5.09 -34.57 -1.76
C LYS A 418 5.07 -35.22 -3.14
N GLY A 419 6.25 -35.41 -3.74
CA GLY A 419 6.39 -36.00 -5.07
C GLY A 419 6.09 -35.02 -6.21
N THR A 420 5.96 -33.73 -5.93
CA THR A 420 5.83 -32.68 -6.95
C THR A 420 7.12 -31.87 -7.00
N CYS A 421 7.65 -31.68 -8.20
CA CYS A 421 8.76 -30.77 -8.50
C CYS A 421 8.32 -29.78 -9.55
N PHE A 422 9.05 -28.68 -9.68
CA PHE A 422 8.82 -27.75 -10.77
C PHE A 422 9.66 -28.12 -11.99
N VAL A 423 9.10 -27.83 -13.17
CA VAL A 423 9.72 -28.01 -14.48
C VAL A 423 9.45 -26.79 -15.34
N ASN A 424 10.33 -26.50 -16.28
CA ASN A 424 9.99 -25.60 -17.38
C ASN A 424 9.06 -26.33 -18.36
N THR A 425 7.84 -25.83 -18.52
CA THR A 425 6.89 -26.27 -19.56
C THR A 425 6.41 -25.05 -20.31
N ASP A 426 6.64 -25.01 -21.62
CA ASP A 426 6.25 -23.91 -22.51
C ASP A 426 6.73 -22.52 -22.05
N GLY A 427 7.94 -22.45 -21.46
CA GLY A 427 8.53 -21.20 -21.00
C GLY A 427 8.02 -20.71 -19.65
N PHE A 428 7.24 -21.53 -18.93
CA PHE A 428 6.75 -21.23 -17.59
C PHE A 428 7.08 -22.35 -16.61
N LEU A 429 7.25 -21.97 -15.34
CA LEU A 429 7.46 -22.90 -14.25
C LEU A 429 6.12 -23.59 -13.91
N GLN A 430 6.06 -24.90 -14.07
CA GLN A 430 4.85 -25.70 -13.85
C GLN A 430 5.14 -26.90 -12.93
N PRO A 431 4.14 -27.41 -12.20
CA PRO A 431 4.32 -28.61 -11.39
C PRO A 431 4.36 -29.87 -12.26
N SER A 432 5.18 -30.83 -11.88
CA SER A 432 5.28 -32.15 -12.48
C SER A 432 5.56 -33.19 -11.39
N ASP A 433 5.18 -34.44 -11.64
CA ASP A 433 5.49 -35.55 -10.75
C ASP A 433 7.01 -35.81 -10.76
N CYS A 434 7.59 -36.03 -9.59
CA CYS A 434 9.03 -36.29 -9.47
C CYS A 434 9.37 -37.21 -8.30
N ASP A 435 10.48 -37.93 -8.47
CA ASP A 435 11.24 -38.51 -7.37
C ASP A 435 12.33 -37.51 -6.98
N VAL A 436 12.15 -36.82 -5.85
CA VAL A 436 13.13 -35.83 -5.36
C VAL A 436 14.51 -36.41 -5.08
N THR A 437 14.64 -37.75 -4.96
CA THR A 437 15.93 -38.43 -4.79
C THR A 437 16.62 -38.73 -6.13
N LYS A 438 15.85 -38.72 -7.23
CA LYS A 438 16.31 -38.96 -8.61
C LYS A 438 15.53 -38.07 -9.59
N PRO A 439 15.62 -36.74 -9.45
CA PRO A 439 14.89 -35.82 -10.33
C PRO A 439 15.38 -35.97 -11.77
N ALA A 440 14.45 -35.80 -12.72
CA ALA A 440 14.80 -35.74 -14.14
C ALA A 440 15.64 -34.50 -14.44
N ALA A 441 16.39 -34.50 -15.54
CA ALA A 441 17.29 -33.39 -15.90
C ALA A 441 16.55 -32.04 -16.04
N ASN A 442 15.31 -32.06 -16.52
CA ASN A 442 14.45 -30.87 -16.65
C ASN A 442 13.77 -30.43 -15.34
N GLN A 443 14.00 -31.16 -14.24
CA GLN A 443 13.53 -30.84 -12.88
C GLN A 443 14.66 -30.27 -12.02
N LEU A 444 15.88 -30.16 -12.54
CA LEU A 444 17.04 -29.70 -11.80
C LEU A 444 17.28 -28.20 -12.01
N PHE A 445 17.46 -27.47 -10.92
CA PHE A 445 17.79 -26.05 -10.89
C PHE A 445 19.09 -25.83 -10.11
N THR A 446 19.89 -24.88 -10.57
CA THR A 446 21.12 -24.45 -9.90
C THR A 446 20.91 -23.07 -9.29
N ILE A 447 21.42 -22.86 -8.09
CA ILE A 447 21.46 -21.55 -7.45
C ILE A 447 22.84 -20.96 -7.75
N GLY A 448 22.89 -19.91 -8.57
CA GLY A 448 24.13 -19.17 -8.83
C GLY A 448 24.58 -18.40 -7.59
N SER A 449 25.88 -18.20 -7.42
CA SER A 449 26.42 -17.23 -6.46
C SER A 449 26.89 -16.02 -7.26
N ALA A 450 26.42 -14.82 -6.91
CA ALA A 450 26.81 -13.59 -7.60
C ALA A 450 28.33 -13.37 -7.49
N SER A 451 29.08 -13.73 -8.53
CA SER A 451 30.47 -13.30 -8.71
C SER A 451 30.47 -12.24 -9.80
N GLY A 452 30.49 -10.97 -9.40
CA GLY A 452 30.61 -9.87 -10.33
C GLY A 452 31.90 -9.98 -11.14
N SER A 453 31.82 -10.49 -12.37
CA SER A 453 32.72 -10.17 -13.47
C SER A 453 32.17 -10.75 -14.77
N ALA A 454 31.96 -9.88 -15.76
CA ALA A 454 31.83 -10.31 -17.14
C ALA A 454 33.07 -11.12 -17.55
N ALA A 455 32.89 -12.30 -18.12
CA ALA A 455 33.93 -13.01 -18.82
C ALA A 455 33.40 -13.61 -20.13
N THR A 456 33.88 -13.02 -21.21
CA THR A 456 33.96 -13.55 -22.57
C THR A 456 34.42 -15.01 -22.61
N GLY A 457 33.77 -15.80 -23.45
CA GLY A 457 34.07 -17.22 -23.61
C GLY A 457 35.47 -17.53 -24.15
N ALA A 458 36.01 -18.68 -23.73
CA ALA A 458 36.98 -19.47 -24.50
C ALA A 458 37.00 -20.92 -24.00
N THR A 459 37.22 -21.81 -24.96
CA THR A 459 37.08 -23.26 -24.92
C THR A 459 38.32 -23.97 -24.34
N SER A 460 38.10 -24.88 -23.38
CA SER A 460 38.74 -26.19 -23.14
C SER A 460 40.26 -26.37 -22.79
N VAL A 461 40.45 -27.29 -21.82
CA VAL A 461 41.58 -28.20 -21.49
C VAL A 461 42.83 -27.61 -20.79
N SER A 462 43.00 -27.86 -19.48
CA SER A 462 43.98 -28.86 -18.97
C SER A 462 44.05 -28.94 -17.44
N LYS A 463 44.27 -30.18 -17.00
CA LYS A 463 44.46 -30.69 -15.64
C LYS A 463 45.84 -30.29 -15.10
N VAL A 464 45.93 -29.61 -13.94
CA VAL A 464 47.15 -29.63 -13.10
C VAL A 464 46.80 -29.63 -11.60
N THR A 465 47.52 -30.52 -10.94
CA THR A 465 47.55 -30.99 -9.56
C THR A 465 47.82 -29.91 -8.50
N ALA A 466 47.22 -30.10 -7.32
CA ALA A 466 47.49 -29.36 -6.09
C ALA A 466 48.93 -29.54 -5.58
N THR A 467 49.52 -28.49 -5.01
CA THR A 467 50.58 -28.61 -4.00
C THR A 467 50.51 -27.43 -3.03
N THR A 468 50.70 -27.77 -1.76
CA THR A 468 50.54 -26.98 -0.53
C THR A 468 51.79 -26.16 -0.14
N ALA A 469 51.54 -25.11 0.66
CA ALA A 469 52.44 -24.38 1.58
C ALA A 469 53.57 -23.55 0.91
N ASP A 470 54.00 -22.39 1.40
CA ASP A 470 54.21 -21.95 2.78
C ASP A 470 54.25 -20.40 2.89
N ALA A 471 54.23 -19.92 4.13
CA ALA A 471 54.02 -18.57 4.65
C ALA A 471 55.03 -17.48 4.23
N THR A 472 54.63 -16.20 4.38
CA THR A 472 55.40 -15.25 5.21
C THR A 472 54.60 -14.00 5.61
N THR A 473 54.89 -13.61 6.84
CA THR A 473 54.37 -12.57 7.73
C THR A 473 54.51 -11.14 7.22
N ALA A 474 53.47 -10.31 7.40
CA ALA A 474 53.61 -8.86 7.53
C ALA A 474 52.69 -8.33 8.63
N VAL A 475 53.32 -7.69 9.61
CA VAL A 475 52.73 -7.04 10.79
C VAL A 475 52.14 -5.68 10.37
N ALA A 476 50.87 -5.44 10.67
CA ALA A 476 50.29 -4.10 10.68
C ALA A 476 49.42 -3.94 11.93
N ALA A 477 49.71 -2.90 12.69
CA ALA A 477 49.09 -2.58 13.97
C ALA A 477 47.64 -2.13 13.77
N THR A 478 46.71 -2.90 14.35
CA THR A 478 45.29 -2.53 14.43
C THR A 478 45.07 -1.75 15.72
N THR A 479 44.87 -0.44 15.61
CA THR A 479 44.25 0.35 16.69
C THR A 479 42.74 0.11 16.65
N THR A 480 42.23 -0.53 17.70
CA THR A 480 40.83 -0.87 17.90
C THR A 480 39.98 0.40 18.09
N ALA A 481 39.33 0.88 17.03
CA ALA A 481 38.20 1.79 17.17
C ALA A 481 36.97 0.97 17.56
N LYS A 482 36.46 1.21 18.76
CA LYS A 482 35.22 0.63 19.29
C LYS A 482 34.05 1.06 18.40
N ALA A 483 33.53 0.14 17.60
CA ALA A 483 32.29 0.34 16.86
C ALA A 483 31.16 0.60 17.87
N ALA A 484 30.70 1.85 17.93
CA ALA A 484 29.48 2.20 18.62
C ALA A 484 28.30 1.78 17.73
N THR A 485 27.68 0.65 18.07
CA THR A 485 26.44 0.20 17.46
C THR A 485 25.31 1.12 17.92
N THR A 486 25.06 2.20 17.19
CA THR A 486 23.85 3.00 17.36
C THR A 486 22.73 2.36 16.57
N THR A 487 21.91 1.56 17.27
CA THR A 487 20.62 1.10 16.79
C THR A 487 19.73 2.33 16.62
N ALA A 488 19.54 2.79 15.38
CA ALA A 488 18.56 3.83 15.08
C ALA A 488 17.17 3.27 15.39
N ALA A 489 16.48 3.85 16.38
CA ALA A 489 15.11 3.51 16.67
C ALA A 489 14.23 4.08 15.55
N THR A 490 13.83 3.24 14.61
CA THR A 490 12.82 3.60 13.61
C THR A 490 11.50 3.83 14.34
N ALA A 491 11.10 5.09 14.52
CA ALA A 491 9.80 5.43 15.06
C ALA A 491 8.72 4.86 14.12
N THR A 492 8.01 3.83 14.57
CA THR A 492 6.92 3.18 13.83
C THR A 492 5.58 3.91 13.99
N ALA A 493 5.51 4.90 14.87
CA ALA A 493 4.33 5.73 15.08
C ALA A 493 4.40 7.01 14.23
N PRO A 494 3.28 7.43 13.61
CA PRO A 494 3.22 8.71 12.89
C PRO A 494 3.61 9.89 13.79
N ILE A 495 4.57 10.71 13.36
CA ILE A 495 5.06 11.88 14.11
C ILE A 495 4.29 13.11 13.65
N LYS A 496 3.63 13.85 14.56
CA LYS A 496 2.95 15.10 14.19
C LYS A 496 3.95 16.12 13.66
N VAL A 497 3.69 16.71 12.49
CA VAL A 497 4.49 17.82 11.95
C VAL A 497 3.97 19.14 12.46
N SER A 498 4.88 19.97 12.97
CA SER A 498 4.57 21.26 13.59
C SER A 498 4.22 22.37 12.60
N GLY A 499 4.64 22.26 11.32
CA GLY A 499 4.54 23.35 10.35
C GLY A 499 3.32 23.32 9.42
N ALA A 500 2.98 22.18 8.82
CA ALA A 500 1.96 22.09 7.76
C ALA A 500 0.60 21.54 8.26
N GLY A 501 0.52 21.09 9.52
CA GLY A 501 -0.52 20.18 9.95
C GLY A 501 -0.33 18.78 9.34
N GLY A 502 -0.71 17.73 10.08
CA GLY A 502 -0.58 16.34 9.63
C GLY A 502 0.44 15.52 10.40
N THR A 503 0.73 14.33 9.87
CA THR A 503 1.59 13.33 10.50
C THR A 503 2.61 12.82 9.48
N LEU A 504 3.89 12.88 9.80
CA LEU A 504 4.95 12.21 9.05
C LEU A 504 4.64 10.71 9.03
N ASN A 505 4.48 10.17 7.84
CA ASN A 505 4.45 8.73 7.61
C ASN A 505 5.91 8.25 7.53
N PRO A 506 6.42 7.52 8.55
CA PRO A 506 7.82 7.08 8.57
C PRO A 506 8.18 6.19 7.38
N THR A 507 7.22 5.45 6.82
CA THR A 507 7.43 4.62 5.63
C THR A 507 7.62 5.46 4.38
N ALA A 508 6.77 6.48 4.17
CA ALA A 508 6.92 7.40 3.03
C ALA A 508 8.23 8.20 3.12
N VAL A 509 8.65 8.55 4.34
CA VAL A 509 9.97 9.15 4.58
C VAL A 509 11.09 8.18 4.23
N ALA A 510 11.00 6.92 4.66
CA ALA A 510 12.02 5.91 4.37
C ALA A 510 12.14 5.60 2.86
N GLU A 511 11.02 5.59 2.13
CA GLU A 511 11.00 5.42 0.67
C GLU A 511 11.58 6.63 -0.06
N ALA A 512 11.20 7.85 0.33
CA ALA A 512 11.68 9.08 -0.31
C ALA A 512 13.11 9.45 0.12
N GLN A 513 13.59 8.94 1.24
CA GLN A 513 14.87 9.30 1.85
C GLN A 513 15.68 8.03 2.12
N VAL A 514 16.06 7.35 1.04
CA VAL A 514 16.88 6.15 1.11
C VAL A 514 18.26 6.50 1.64
N LYS A 515 18.70 5.80 2.69
CA LYS A 515 20.03 5.97 3.26
C LYS A 515 21.09 5.47 2.29
N ASP A 516 22.01 6.36 1.89
CA ASP A 516 23.22 5.97 1.17
C ASP A 516 24.21 5.27 2.13
N THR A 517 24.26 3.94 2.03
CA THR A 517 25.17 3.09 2.81
C THR A 517 26.58 3.04 2.24
N THR A 518 26.79 3.54 1.01
CA THR A 518 28.10 3.58 0.34
C THR A 518 28.83 4.91 0.56
N ALA A 519 28.16 5.88 1.18
CA ALA A 519 28.66 7.22 1.41
C ALA A 519 29.91 7.25 2.32
N THR A 520 30.92 8.03 1.90
CA THR A 520 31.99 8.50 2.77
C THR A 520 31.51 9.70 3.57
N ARG A 521 31.65 9.61 4.89
CA ARG A 521 31.15 10.61 5.85
C ARG A 521 32.33 11.28 6.54
N ALA A 522 32.40 12.60 6.46
CA ALA A 522 33.37 13.40 7.22
C ALA A 522 32.99 13.43 8.71
N ALA A 523 31.69 13.40 9.01
CA ALA A 523 31.14 13.29 10.35
C ALA A 523 29.82 12.51 10.32
N THR A 524 29.50 11.79 11.42
CA THR A 524 28.26 10.99 11.55
C THR A 524 27.63 11.26 12.91
N GLY A 525 26.33 11.54 12.92
CA GLY A 525 25.55 11.75 14.14
C GLY A 525 25.94 13.01 14.94
N VAL A 526 26.56 14.00 14.29
CA VAL A 526 27.01 15.25 14.94
C VAL A 526 25.86 16.24 15.06
N GLN A 527 25.96 17.17 16.00
CA GLN A 527 25.02 18.27 16.16
C GLN A 527 25.59 19.55 15.58
N ILE A 528 24.72 20.42 15.06
CA ILE A 528 25.09 21.72 14.49
C ILE A 528 24.59 22.80 15.45
N LYS A 529 25.51 23.42 16.20
CA LYS A 529 25.22 24.46 17.18
C LYS A 529 25.35 25.84 16.56
N SER A 530 24.32 26.67 16.68
CA SER A 530 24.46 28.10 16.41
C SER A 530 25.26 28.78 17.52
N SER A 531 25.99 29.82 17.16
CA SER A 531 26.77 30.63 18.10
C SER A 531 25.93 31.42 19.12
N ASP A 532 24.63 31.59 18.86
CA ASP A 532 23.69 32.31 19.73
C ASP A 532 23.13 31.46 20.89
N GLY A 533 23.61 30.21 21.04
CA GLY A 533 23.58 29.51 22.32
C GLY A 533 22.33 28.70 22.64
N GLN A 534 21.60 28.18 21.64
CA GLN A 534 20.66 27.09 21.93
C GLN A 534 21.43 25.80 22.23
N ASP A 535 21.24 25.27 23.44
CA ASP A 535 21.82 24.00 23.85
C ASP A 535 21.22 22.85 23.04
N CYS A 536 22.10 22.00 22.50
CA CYS A 536 21.68 20.75 21.91
C CYS A 536 21.33 19.74 23.01
N ASP A 537 20.18 19.08 22.88
CA ASP A 537 19.65 18.13 23.86
C ASP A 537 20.09 16.67 23.61
N GLY A 538 20.77 16.41 22.49
CA GLY A 538 21.24 15.06 22.15
C GLY A 538 20.21 14.18 21.46
N SER A 539 19.01 14.69 21.22
CA SER A 539 17.94 13.95 20.56
C SER A 539 18.32 13.57 19.12
N ASP A 540 17.72 12.49 18.62
CA ASP A 540 18.01 12.00 17.26
C ASP A 540 17.60 13.01 16.18
N GLY A 541 16.64 13.90 16.47
CA GLY A 541 16.27 15.01 15.59
C GLY A 541 17.34 16.09 15.44
N GLN A 542 18.36 16.11 16.31
CA GLN A 542 19.48 17.06 16.27
C GLN A 542 20.77 16.45 15.69
N LYS A 543 20.72 15.21 15.22
CA LYS A 543 21.88 14.50 14.67
C LYS A 543 21.91 14.59 13.15
N PHE A 544 23.09 14.91 12.62
CA PHE A 544 23.34 15.08 11.20
C PHE A 544 24.62 14.34 10.79
N ASP A 545 24.62 13.86 9.56
CA ASP A 545 25.78 13.30 8.89
C ASP A 545 26.27 14.27 7.80
N PHE A 546 27.59 14.37 7.65
CA PHE A 546 28.23 15.19 6.62
C PHE A 546 28.83 14.26 5.57
N ILE A 547 28.17 14.15 4.41
CA ILE A 547 28.55 13.22 3.33
C ILE A 547 29.35 13.96 2.25
N THR A 548 30.63 13.64 2.14
CA THR A 548 31.56 14.25 1.16
C THR A 548 31.72 13.41 -0.10
N LYS A 549 31.33 12.13 -0.07
CA LYS A 549 31.32 11.24 -1.24
C LYS A 549 30.19 10.20 -1.13
N GLY A 550 29.54 9.79 -2.22
CA GLY A 550 28.44 8.83 -2.21
C GLY A 550 27.65 8.79 -3.52
N VAL A 551 26.54 8.06 -3.54
CA VAL A 551 25.59 7.97 -4.67
C VAL A 551 25.11 9.36 -5.09
N HIS A 552 24.85 10.22 -4.09
CA HIS A 552 24.26 11.53 -4.32
C HIS A 552 25.27 12.68 -4.35
N ASN A 553 26.46 12.55 -3.76
CA ASN A 553 27.48 13.60 -3.81
C ASN A 553 28.84 13.03 -4.18
N ASN A 554 29.43 13.50 -5.28
CA ASN A 554 30.83 13.22 -5.62
C ASN A 554 31.59 14.49 -6.00
N GLN A 555 31.06 15.67 -5.63
CA GLN A 555 31.69 16.94 -5.94
C GLN A 555 32.77 17.26 -4.91
N ALA A 556 34.00 17.47 -5.39
CA ALA A 556 35.13 17.78 -4.53
C ALA A 556 34.91 19.11 -3.78
N GLY A 557 35.20 19.12 -2.48
CA GLY A 557 35.04 20.30 -1.63
C GLY A 557 33.58 20.66 -1.31
N GLN A 558 32.65 19.73 -1.53
CA GLN A 558 31.23 19.89 -1.23
C GLN A 558 30.76 18.78 -0.29
N THR A 559 29.78 19.09 0.55
CA THR A 559 29.13 18.13 1.45
C THR A 559 27.61 18.18 1.31
N LEU A 560 26.97 17.05 1.58
CA LEU A 560 25.55 17.00 1.93
C LEU A 560 25.42 16.96 3.44
N ILE A 561 24.51 17.76 3.98
CA ILE A 561 24.14 17.73 5.39
C ILE A 561 22.85 16.94 5.50
N VAL A 562 22.93 15.74 6.06
CA VAL A 562 21.86 14.74 6.05
C VAL A 562 21.37 14.51 7.47
N SER A 563 20.06 14.61 7.71
CA SER A 563 19.47 14.29 9.00
C SER A 563 19.65 12.80 9.30
N SER A 564 20.22 12.44 10.45
CA SER A 564 20.37 11.02 10.83
C SER A 564 19.04 10.35 11.18
N LEU A 565 18.00 11.14 11.53
CA LEU A 565 16.66 10.65 11.84
C LEU A 565 15.86 10.29 10.57
N THR A 566 15.94 11.14 9.55
CA THR A 566 15.05 11.05 8.37
C THR A 566 15.80 10.59 7.11
N ASN A 567 17.12 10.75 7.06
CA ASN A 567 17.96 10.66 5.87
C ASN A 567 17.67 11.73 4.80
N GLY A 568 16.86 12.74 5.11
CA GLY A 568 16.68 13.90 4.25
C GLY A 568 17.92 14.79 4.22
N CYS A 569 18.13 15.47 3.11
CA CYS A 569 19.17 16.46 2.90
C CYS A 569 18.66 17.88 3.23
N LEU A 570 19.49 18.67 3.89
CA LEU A 570 19.27 20.11 4.01
C LEU A 570 19.28 20.74 2.61
N ASN A 571 18.29 21.57 2.30
CA ASN A 571 18.10 22.16 0.98
C ASN A 571 17.74 23.65 1.07
N PHE A 572 18.34 24.47 0.20
CA PHE A 572 18.05 25.88 0.03
C PHE A 572 17.33 26.18 -1.29
N ASP A 573 16.07 26.60 -1.22
CA ASP A 573 15.27 26.99 -2.38
C ASP A 573 14.99 28.49 -2.36
N ASP A 574 15.74 29.25 -3.16
CA ASP A 574 15.63 30.71 -3.27
C ASP A 574 14.30 31.19 -3.86
N ARG A 575 13.56 30.29 -4.53
CA ARG A 575 12.24 30.56 -5.10
C ARG A 575 11.12 30.57 -4.04
N ARG A 576 11.40 30.10 -2.82
CA ARG A 576 10.42 30.11 -1.71
C ARG A 576 10.35 31.48 -1.07
N ALA A 577 9.23 31.73 -0.38
CA ALA A 577 9.03 32.95 0.39
C ALA A 577 10.13 33.08 1.47
N ALA A 578 10.53 34.32 1.76
CA ALA A 578 11.51 34.62 2.81
C ALA A 578 11.10 33.96 4.14
N GLY A 579 12.04 33.27 4.78
CA GLY A 579 11.79 32.47 5.99
C GLY A 579 11.45 31.00 5.73
N ASP A 580 11.04 30.62 4.51
CA ASP A 580 10.74 29.22 4.10
C ASP A 580 11.78 28.63 3.16
N GLN A 581 12.90 29.31 2.95
CA GLN A 581 13.91 28.95 1.93
C GLN A 581 14.78 27.77 2.35
N VAL A 582 14.94 27.52 3.66
CA VAL A 582 15.71 26.39 4.20
C VAL A 582 14.76 25.27 4.62
N ILE A 583 14.89 24.10 4.01
CA ILE A 583 14.00 22.95 4.22
C ILE A 583 14.77 21.63 4.26
N MET A 584 14.13 20.58 4.76
CA MET A 584 14.58 19.20 4.54
C MET A 584 13.94 18.67 3.26
N PHE A 585 14.72 18.05 2.38
CA PHE A 585 14.26 17.48 1.12
C PHE A 585 14.93 16.13 0.85
N ALA A 586 14.35 15.30 -0.01
CA ALA A 586 14.98 14.04 -0.39
C ALA A 586 16.35 14.28 -1.05
N CYS A 587 17.35 13.46 -0.71
CA CYS A 587 18.69 13.55 -1.28
C CYS A 587 18.63 13.07 -2.74
N GLY A 588 19.06 13.90 -3.71
CA GLY A 588 18.98 13.55 -5.15
C GLY A 588 18.27 14.58 -6.02
N GLY A 589 17.84 15.72 -5.45
CA GLY A 589 17.22 16.83 -6.21
C GLY A 589 15.76 16.59 -6.63
N ARG A 590 15.22 15.37 -6.49
CA ARG A 590 13.79 15.05 -6.70
C ARG A 590 13.13 14.56 -5.42
N ALA A 591 11.82 14.69 -5.35
CA ALA A 591 11.04 14.39 -4.14
C ALA A 591 11.04 12.89 -3.76
N ASP A 592 11.28 12.01 -4.73
CA ASP A 592 11.37 10.56 -4.55
C ASP A 592 12.78 10.07 -4.17
N GLY A 593 13.74 10.98 -3.97
CA GLY A 593 15.14 10.63 -3.70
C GLY A 593 15.91 10.15 -4.93
N SER A 594 15.28 10.09 -6.10
CA SER A 594 15.96 9.80 -7.36
C SER A 594 16.69 11.03 -7.89
N GLY A 595 17.65 10.81 -8.78
CA GLY A 595 18.34 11.89 -9.50
C GLY A 595 19.68 12.30 -8.89
N GLN A 596 20.21 13.40 -9.43
CA GLN A 596 21.48 13.98 -9.00
C GLN A 596 21.19 15.16 -8.08
N VAL A 597 21.98 15.30 -7.02
CA VAL A 597 21.88 16.47 -6.14
C VAL A 597 22.03 17.75 -6.95
N THR A 598 21.23 18.73 -6.59
CA THR A 598 21.31 20.08 -7.13
C THR A 598 22.22 20.93 -6.26
N ASN A 599 22.71 22.05 -6.80
CA ASN A 599 23.52 23.00 -6.02
C ASN A 599 22.79 23.57 -4.80
N SER A 600 21.45 23.43 -4.72
CA SER A 600 20.64 23.78 -3.56
C SER A 600 20.85 22.87 -2.35
N GLN A 601 21.39 21.67 -2.53
CA GLN A 601 21.63 20.68 -1.46
C GLN A 601 23.12 20.60 -1.08
N LEU A 602 24.00 21.25 -1.84
CA LEU A 602 25.45 21.18 -1.67
C LEU A 602 25.95 22.38 -0.87
N PHE A 603 26.85 22.10 0.07
CA PHE A 603 27.49 23.11 0.92
C PHE A 603 29.01 23.00 0.77
N PRO A 604 29.74 24.10 0.49
CA PRO A 604 31.19 24.09 0.45
C PRO A 604 31.75 23.63 1.80
N PHE A 605 32.66 22.65 1.79
CA PHE A 605 33.11 22.00 3.01
C PHE A 605 34.52 21.42 2.88
N VAL A 606 35.32 21.60 3.91
CA VAL A 606 36.62 20.96 4.12
C VAL A 606 36.68 20.36 5.53
N ASP A 607 37.49 19.32 5.74
CA ASP A 607 37.57 18.64 7.05
C ASP A 607 38.00 19.57 8.21
N ALA A 608 38.67 20.68 7.90
CA ALA A 608 39.01 21.71 8.89
C ALA A 608 37.77 22.39 9.50
N ASP A 609 36.66 22.44 8.76
CA ASP A 609 35.39 23.04 9.19
C ASP A 609 34.73 22.26 10.34
N LEU A 610 35.11 21.00 10.57
CA LEU A 610 34.65 20.24 11.74
C LEU A 610 35.26 20.74 13.06
N LYS A 611 36.30 21.56 13.01
CA LYS A 611 37.08 21.96 14.21
C LYS A 611 36.95 23.44 14.55
N ALA A 612 36.29 24.22 13.72
CA ALA A 612 36.14 25.66 13.89
C ALA A 612 34.70 26.09 13.57
N PRO A 613 34.24 27.25 14.10
CA PRO A 613 32.99 27.83 13.66
C PRO A 613 33.01 28.06 12.14
N TYR A 614 31.97 27.61 11.47
CA TYR A 614 31.83 27.59 10.01
C TYR A 614 30.51 28.24 9.59
N ALA A 615 30.52 29.01 8.50
CA ALA A 615 29.32 29.62 7.94
C ALA A 615 28.64 28.66 6.96
N LEU A 616 27.42 28.25 7.27
CA LEU A 616 26.60 27.41 6.38
C LEU A 616 26.16 28.24 5.17
N THR A 617 26.76 27.96 4.02
CA THR A 617 26.50 28.69 2.76
C THR A 617 26.07 27.71 1.67
N PRO A 618 24.89 27.87 1.06
CA PRO A 618 24.43 26.96 0.01
C PRO A 618 25.13 27.27 -1.32
N SER A 619 25.54 26.24 -2.06
CA SER A 619 26.31 26.41 -3.30
C SER A 619 25.55 27.08 -4.44
N ASN A 620 24.21 27.10 -4.41
CA ASN A 620 23.39 27.81 -5.39
C ASN A 620 23.20 29.31 -5.11
N ALA A 621 23.61 29.82 -3.94
CA ALA A 621 23.43 31.24 -3.60
C ALA A 621 24.67 31.84 -2.92
N LYS A 622 25.54 32.44 -3.74
CA LYS A 622 26.74 33.14 -3.26
C LYS A 622 26.37 34.35 -2.41
N GLY A 623 27.08 34.53 -1.29
CA GLY A 623 26.84 35.66 -0.37
C GLY A 623 25.61 35.48 0.51
N VAL A 624 25.07 34.26 0.61
CA VAL A 624 23.98 33.90 1.53
C VAL A 624 24.54 33.02 2.64
N CYS A 625 24.30 33.40 3.89
CA CYS A 625 24.62 32.59 5.07
C CYS A 625 23.33 32.20 5.77
N PHE A 626 23.33 31.03 6.39
CA PHE A 626 22.27 30.68 7.32
C PHE A 626 22.46 31.35 8.67
N VAL A 627 21.34 31.63 9.34
CA VAL A 627 21.30 32.20 10.68
C VAL A 627 20.22 31.51 11.49
N ASN A 628 20.41 31.40 12.80
CA ASN A 628 19.33 31.07 13.69
C ASN A 628 18.41 32.30 13.86
N ASN A 629 17.14 32.15 13.53
CA ASN A 629 16.11 33.17 13.73
C ASN A 629 15.05 32.63 14.68
N ASN A 630 15.28 32.81 15.99
CA ASN A 630 14.36 32.39 17.05
C ASN A 630 14.01 30.89 17.03
N GLY A 631 15.02 30.02 16.86
CA GLY A 631 14.84 28.57 16.82
C GLY A 631 14.45 28.04 15.44
N ARG A 632 14.38 28.90 14.42
CA ARG A 632 14.18 28.52 13.03
C ARG A 632 15.40 28.90 12.20
N LEU A 633 15.93 27.95 11.43
CA LEU A 633 17.01 28.24 10.49
C LEU A 633 16.47 29.11 9.35
N SER A 634 17.10 30.25 9.14
CA SER A 634 16.77 31.22 8.09
C SER A 634 18.05 31.62 7.35
N ASN A 635 17.97 32.62 6.47
CA ASN A 635 19.08 33.06 5.65
C ASN A 635 19.16 34.58 5.58
N VAL A 636 20.37 35.10 5.47
CA VAL A 636 20.69 36.52 5.30
C VAL A 636 21.78 36.69 4.24
N ASN A 637 21.90 37.89 3.70
CA ASN A 637 23.08 38.24 2.92
C ASN A 637 24.27 38.43 3.87
N CYS A 638 25.42 37.86 3.55
CA CYS A 638 26.61 37.89 4.40
C CYS A 638 27.90 38.06 3.59
N ASP A 639 28.95 38.52 4.27
CA ASP A 639 30.33 38.38 3.79
C ASP A 639 30.87 37.01 4.20
N THR A 640 30.91 36.06 3.28
CA THR A 640 31.40 34.71 3.57
C THR A 640 32.88 34.65 3.94
N ALA A 641 33.66 35.71 3.68
CA ALA A 641 35.04 35.82 4.14
C ALA A 641 35.14 36.31 5.60
N ASN A 642 34.13 37.06 6.08
CA ASN A 642 34.06 37.59 7.43
C ASN A 642 32.63 37.48 7.98
N PRO A 643 32.11 36.25 8.16
CA PRO A 643 30.75 36.06 8.64
C PRO A 643 30.57 36.66 10.04
N ALA A 644 29.41 37.27 10.27
CA ALA A 644 29.03 37.78 11.57
C ALA A 644 28.91 36.63 12.58
N ALA A 645 29.02 36.93 13.87
CA ALA A 645 28.99 35.90 14.91
C ALA A 645 27.74 35.01 14.79
N ASN A 646 26.55 35.59 14.56
CA ASN A 646 25.28 34.89 14.41
C ASN A 646 25.11 34.10 13.09
N GLU A 647 26.07 34.19 12.18
CA GLU A 647 26.12 33.43 10.91
C GLU A 647 27.03 32.18 11.02
N LEU A 648 27.68 32.01 12.17
CA LEU A 648 28.62 30.92 12.44
C LEU A 648 27.97 29.77 13.21
N PHE A 649 28.29 28.54 12.80
CA PHE A 649 27.84 27.31 13.42
C PHE A 649 29.04 26.45 13.83
N THR A 650 28.94 25.76 14.96
CA THR A 650 29.94 24.80 15.43
C THR A 650 29.38 23.39 15.29
N ILE A 651 30.16 22.50 14.68
CA ILE A 651 29.80 21.09 14.57
C ILE A 651 30.35 20.36 15.81
N VAL A 652 29.49 19.70 16.57
CA VAL A 652 29.88 18.99 17.81
C VAL A 652 29.52 17.51 17.73
N ALA A 653 30.44 16.67 18.21
CA ALA A 653 30.27 15.22 18.23
C ALA A 653 29.47 14.72 19.44
#